data_AF-A0A914CQL4-F1
#
_entry.id   AF-A0A914CQL4-F1
#
_cell.length_a   1.000
_cell.length_b   1.000
_cell.length_c   1.000
_cell.angle_alpha   90.00
_cell.angle_beta   90.00
_cell.angle_gamma   90.00
#
_symmetry.space_group_name_H-M   'P 1'
#
loop_
_entity.id
_entity.type
_entity.pdbx_description
1 polymer ?
#
loop_
_entity_poly.entity_id
_entity_poly.type
_entity_poly.pdbx_seq_one_letter_code
_entity_poly.pdbx_strand_id
1 'polypeptide(L)'
;MAIGNCDRKTGQCLKCIGHTTGDACERCEDNHYGSALDHTCKPCGCHHVGAVSLQCSNDTGTCECKENYVGPKCDRCQPGHGDVEKDCPACNCNATGAIGTSCDEVSGQCSCKKGVYGKQCDLCVPSYFNFTDVGCQFCHCNEYGAVDAVDNEKKCDNVTGKCECRSNVAGTRCEQCLPGFFNITSGLGCQSCECNELGSTGTECNIATGQCVCKSGVAGLKCDKCAPNHYGMNEDGCKECQVCPAAGQVCDPINGDCVCPPNTVGDMCEKCTKNAWNYHHLKGCELCDCSGIGADSSECNPINGQCKCKSGYIGHKCDHCEAGYFNFPNCEPCNCDPAGTDPLECRDNLCLCSNEGQCKCKKHVTGEKCDQCDANSFSLEKTNPTGCTECFCFNRTNFCVPNSLVWQQSYTPDRHVVFEDPFIYFDRKEDCHILKEYPLNYNSYPTNNAPLYWPLPRSFLGDRTGSYNGFIRFRIWNDDNHNRVHQIRPDAASFRLFPQVLLIGNDRIKLEHIPNEISDDGKYKVRLHESQWRNRISPQLPVTRKQLMVALQKVQAIYVRGTYNHMYRGDSISLRDVSLDISVGNVKDGGNASTAIGVEKCADCPEGYAGDSCQNPAEGYCRKRHPDYLNNPDDIALIGFSTPCACNE
;
A
#
# COMPACT_ATOMS: atom_id res chain seq x y z
N MET A 1 25.77 47.00 -4.30
CA MET A 1 27.04 47.68 -4.02
C MET A 1 27.40 47.54 -2.55
N ALA A 2 28.40 46.72 -2.21
CA ALA A 2 29.02 46.75 -0.89
C ALA A 2 30.09 47.84 -0.90
N ILE A 3 29.78 49.01 -0.35
CA ILE A 3 30.72 50.13 -0.24
C ILE A 3 31.77 49.75 0.82
N GLY A 4 33.03 49.52 0.41
CA GLY A 4 34.17 49.34 1.34
C GLY A 4 35.12 48.16 1.09
N ASN A 5 34.85 47.26 0.15
CA ASN A 5 35.68 46.06 -0.13
C ASN A 5 36.67 46.26 -1.30
N CYS A 6 37.43 47.35 -1.32
CA CYS A 6 38.50 47.55 -2.32
C CYS A 6 39.83 47.91 -1.67
N ASP A 7 40.92 47.45 -2.28
CA ASP A 7 42.29 47.80 -1.90
C ASP A 7 42.50 49.30 -2.13
N ARG A 8 42.93 50.00 -1.07
CA ARG A 8 43.05 51.47 -1.08
C ARG A 8 44.19 52.00 -1.96
N LYS A 9 45.12 51.15 -2.41
CA LYS A 9 46.26 51.52 -3.26
C LYS A 9 46.07 51.09 -4.72
N THR A 10 45.52 49.90 -4.96
CA THR A 10 45.36 49.35 -6.32
C THR A 10 43.95 49.55 -6.88
N GLY A 11 42.95 49.82 -6.04
CA GLY A 11 41.54 49.92 -6.45
C GLY A 11 40.88 48.56 -6.72
N GLN A 12 41.60 47.46 -6.49
CA GLN A 12 41.13 46.09 -6.72
C GLN A 12 40.07 45.70 -5.69
N CYS A 13 39.00 45.05 -6.13
CA CYS A 13 38.00 44.48 -5.24
C CYS A 13 38.60 43.33 -4.43
N LEU A 14 38.56 43.42 -3.09
CA LEU A 14 39.11 42.39 -2.19
C LEU A 14 38.19 41.17 -2.05
N LYS A 15 36.89 41.35 -2.31
CA LYS A 15 35.89 40.27 -2.30
C LYS A 15 34.77 40.59 -3.28
N CYS A 16 34.61 39.76 -4.29
CA CYS A 16 33.51 39.81 -5.23
C CYS A 16 32.27 39.09 -4.68
N ILE A 17 31.08 39.52 -5.09
CA ILE A 17 29.79 38.97 -4.64
C ILE A 17 28.92 38.65 -5.85
N GLY A 18 28.01 37.69 -5.70
CA GLY A 18 27.11 37.29 -6.78
C GLY A 18 27.81 36.55 -7.92
N HIS A 19 28.71 35.63 -7.58
CA HIS A 19 29.43 34.77 -8.51
C HIS A 19 30.20 35.54 -9.59
N THR A 20 30.91 36.59 -9.17
CA THR A 20 31.74 37.45 -10.02
C THR A 20 33.20 37.34 -9.62
N THR A 21 34.10 37.56 -10.58
CA THR A 21 35.55 37.48 -10.42
C THR A 21 36.25 38.55 -11.26
N GLY A 22 37.56 38.69 -11.06
CA GLY A 22 38.38 39.73 -11.67
C GLY A 22 38.68 40.90 -10.72
N ASP A 23 39.60 41.77 -11.14
CA ASP A 23 40.14 42.84 -10.29
C ASP A 23 39.09 43.89 -9.92
N ALA A 24 38.06 44.04 -10.76
CA ALA A 24 36.91 44.90 -10.51
C ALA A 24 35.60 44.09 -10.42
N CYS A 25 35.68 42.76 -10.23
CA CYS A 25 34.54 41.85 -10.32
C CYS A 25 33.81 41.94 -11.67
N GLU A 26 34.57 42.18 -12.75
CA GLU A 26 34.06 42.50 -14.08
C GLU A 26 33.67 41.27 -14.92
N ARG A 27 33.94 40.07 -14.42
CA ARG A 27 33.64 38.79 -15.09
C ARG A 27 32.82 37.90 -14.17
N CYS A 28 32.07 36.96 -14.72
CA CYS A 28 31.48 35.90 -13.91
C CYS A 28 32.57 34.91 -13.47
N GLU A 29 32.40 34.29 -12.30
CA GLU A 29 33.22 33.16 -11.85
C GLU A 29 33.24 32.04 -12.89
N ASP A 30 34.25 31.17 -12.79
CA ASP A 30 34.33 29.99 -13.64
C ASP A 30 33.05 29.15 -13.55
N ASN A 31 32.61 28.60 -14.68
CA ASN A 31 31.38 27.84 -14.86
C ASN A 31 30.10 28.66 -14.61
N HIS A 32 30.15 29.98 -14.75
CA HIS A 32 29.01 30.87 -14.70
C HIS A 32 28.91 31.76 -15.95
N TYR A 33 27.69 32.11 -16.35
CA TYR A 33 27.40 32.95 -17.51
C TYR A 33 26.39 34.06 -17.17
N GLY A 34 26.32 35.08 -18.01
CA GLY A 34 25.49 36.28 -17.80
C GLY A 34 26.31 37.55 -17.62
N SER A 35 25.71 38.58 -17.02
CA SER A 35 26.34 39.89 -16.85
C SER A 35 26.82 40.07 -15.41
N ALA A 36 28.14 40.17 -15.25
CA ALA A 36 28.79 40.48 -13.98
C ALA A 36 28.44 41.90 -13.49
N LEU A 37 28.29 42.85 -14.41
CA LEU A 37 27.89 44.23 -14.12
C LEU A 37 26.47 44.32 -13.55
N ASP A 38 25.56 43.47 -14.03
CA ASP A 38 24.17 43.43 -13.56
C ASP A 38 23.96 42.45 -12.39
N HIS A 39 25.03 41.80 -11.91
CA HIS A 39 24.98 40.73 -10.91
C HIS A 39 24.01 39.61 -11.28
N THR A 40 23.97 39.24 -12.56
CA THR A 40 23.08 38.19 -13.10
C THR A 40 23.82 36.91 -13.45
N CYS A 41 25.05 36.74 -12.95
CA CYS A 41 25.85 35.53 -13.16
C CYS A 41 25.11 34.30 -12.62
N LYS A 42 24.86 33.34 -13.50
CA LYS A 42 24.18 32.07 -13.21
C LYS A 42 25.12 30.91 -13.50
N PRO A 43 25.09 29.84 -12.69
CA PRO A 43 25.87 28.65 -12.99
C PRO A 43 25.43 28.05 -14.32
N CYS A 44 26.40 27.64 -15.13
CA CYS A 44 26.19 26.96 -16.41
C CYS A 44 25.36 25.68 -16.22
N GLY A 45 25.78 24.84 -15.26
CA GLY A 45 25.17 23.55 -15.00
C GLY A 45 25.37 22.55 -16.14
N CYS A 46 26.54 22.59 -16.80
CA CYS A 46 26.93 21.58 -17.78
C CYS A 46 27.09 20.21 -17.12
N HIS A 47 26.67 19.15 -17.81
CA HIS A 47 26.81 17.78 -17.32
C HIS A 47 28.27 17.38 -17.23
N HIS A 48 28.74 16.99 -16.05
CA HIS A 48 30.16 16.70 -15.79
C HIS A 48 30.76 15.56 -16.65
N VAL A 49 29.96 14.58 -17.06
CA VAL A 49 30.40 13.53 -18.01
C VAL A 49 30.18 13.97 -19.45
N GLY A 50 29.06 14.61 -19.75
CA GLY A 50 28.55 14.81 -21.11
C GLY A 50 29.08 16.05 -21.80
N ALA A 51 29.51 17.06 -21.05
CA ALA A 51 30.11 18.26 -21.59
C ALA A 51 31.63 18.08 -21.74
N VAL A 52 32.21 18.73 -22.76
CA VAL A 52 33.66 18.79 -22.98
C VAL A 52 34.34 19.57 -21.85
N SER A 53 33.65 20.59 -21.34
CA SER A 53 34.06 21.42 -20.21
C SER A 53 32.84 21.82 -19.38
N LEU A 54 33.03 22.14 -18.10
CA LEU A 54 31.98 22.71 -17.25
C LEU A 54 31.69 24.19 -17.55
N GLN A 55 32.54 24.81 -18.37
CA GLN A 55 32.37 26.17 -18.89
C GLN A 55 31.36 26.18 -20.02
N CYS A 56 30.51 27.20 -20.05
CA CYS A 56 29.51 27.40 -21.09
C CYS A 56 29.72 28.74 -21.80
N SER A 57 29.02 28.93 -22.91
CA SER A 57 29.00 30.22 -23.61
C SER A 57 28.51 31.34 -22.70
N ASN A 58 29.28 32.43 -22.59
CA ASN A 58 28.99 33.58 -21.70
C ASN A 58 27.62 34.22 -21.98
N ASP A 59 27.16 34.20 -23.24
CA ASP A 59 25.91 34.87 -23.65
C ASP A 59 24.70 33.94 -23.55
N THR A 60 24.83 32.68 -23.94
CA THR A 60 23.69 31.75 -24.08
C THR A 60 23.60 30.74 -22.95
N GLY A 61 24.66 30.55 -22.18
CA GLY A 61 24.74 29.50 -21.16
C GLY A 61 24.79 28.08 -21.73
N THR A 62 25.07 27.94 -23.04
CA THR A 62 25.09 26.64 -23.73
C THR A 62 26.42 25.95 -23.56
N CYS A 63 26.39 24.67 -23.20
CA CYS A 63 27.56 23.82 -23.02
C CYS A 63 27.95 23.12 -24.32
N GLU A 64 29.25 22.88 -24.51
CA GLU A 64 29.76 22.07 -25.62
C GLU A 64 29.68 20.59 -25.25
N CYS A 65 28.92 19.81 -26.01
CA CYS A 65 28.66 18.42 -25.72
C CYS A 65 29.65 17.48 -26.40
N LYS A 66 30.06 16.42 -25.69
CA LYS A 66 30.79 15.29 -26.24
C LYS A 66 29.92 14.53 -27.25
N GLU A 67 30.56 13.65 -28.01
CA GLU A 67 29.87 12.75 -28.93
C GLU A 67 28.76 11.96 -28.22
N ASN A 68 27.62 11.76 -28.89
CA ASN A 68 26.41 11.11 -28.36
C ASN A 68 25.63 11.89 -27.28
N TYR A 69 26.10 13.06 -26.83
CA TYR A 69 25.37 13.94 -25.92
C TYR A 69 24.66 15.08 -26.66
N VAL A 70 23.50 15.51 -26.15
CA VAL A 70 22.69 16.60 -26.69
C VAL A 70 22.05 17.43 -25.59
N GLY A 71 21.51 18.59 -25.98
CA GLY A 71 20.82 19.52 -25.09
C GLY A 71 21.72 20.68 -24.67
N PRO A 72 21.14 21.77 -24.17
CA PRO A 72 21.89 22.97 -23.81
C PRO A 72 22.89 22.75 -22.67
N LYS A 73 22.69 21.68 -21.88
CA LYS A 73 23.53 21.29 -20.74
C LYS A 73 24.23 19.94 -20.91
N CYS A 74 24.10 19.32 -22.08
CA CYS A 74 24.66 17.99 -22.36
C CYS A 74 24.18 16.90 -21.38
N ASP A 75 22.94 17.02 -20.93
CA ASP A 75 22.30 16.19 -19.91
C ASP A 75 21.38 15.11 -20.49
N ARG A 76 21.44 14.88 -21.81
CA ARG A 76 20.67 13.87 -22.54
C ARG A 76 21.52 13.21 -23.60
N CYS A 77 21.22 11.94 -23.89
CA CYS A 77 21.81 11.22 -25.00
C CYS A 77 21.06 11.49 -26.32
N GLN A 78 21.78 11.32 -27.44
CA GLN A 78 21.19 11.31 -28.77
C GLN A 78 20.17 10.17 -28.92
N PRO A 79 19.17 10.29 -29.82
CA PRO A 79 18.21 9.21 -30.07
C PRO A 79 18.90 7.88 -30.40
N GLY A 80 18.50 6.80 -29.71
CA GLY A 80 19.12 5.47 -29.84
C GLY A 80 20.25 5.20 -28.85
N HIS A 81 20.62 6.19 -28.03
CA HIS A 81 21.58 6.08 -26.94
C HIS A 81 20.91 6.44 -25.60
N GLY A 82 21.48 5.96 -24.50
CA GLY A 82 20.98 6.27 -23.15
C GLY A 82 22.03 6.00 -22.07
N ASP A 83 21.75 6.37 -20.82
CA ASP A 83 22.69 6.36 -19.68
C ASP A 83 23.77 7.45 -19.77
N VAL A 84 23.36 8.67 -19.38
CA VAL A 84 24.22 9.88 -19.43
C VAL A 84 25.44 9.80 -18.50
N GLU A 85 25.43 8.91 -17.52
CA GLU A 85 26.53 8.70 -16.57
C GLU A 85 27.58 7.71 -17.12
N LYS A 86 27.32 7.04 -18.24
CA LYS A 86 28.22 6.03 -18.84
C LYS A 86 28.57 6.30 -20.30
N ASP A 87 28.77 7.55 -20.68
CA ASP A 87 29.15 7.96 -22.05
C ASP A 87 28.08 7.66 -23.12
N CYS A 88 26.80 7.65 -22.74
CA CYS A 88 25.67 7.45 -23.66
C CYS A 88 25.85 6.25 -24.61
N PRO A 89 25.98 5.01 -24.12
CA PRO A 89 26.05 3.83 -24.97
C PRO A 89 24.77 3.67 -25.80
N ALA A 90 24.89 2.95 -26.92
CA ALA A 90 23.73 2.55 -27.72
C ALA A 90 22.77 1.70 -26.87
N CYS A 91 21.47 1.86 -27.08
CA CYS A 91 20.46 1.08 -26.38
C CYS A 91 20.62 -0.43 -26.67
N ASN A 92 20.69 -1.23 -25.61
CA ASN A 92 20.82 -2.69 -25.71
C ASN A 92 19.60 -3.39 -25.08
N CYS A 93 18.41 -3.12 -25.62
CA CYS A 93 17.17 -3.71 -25.13
C CYS A 93 17.02 -5.16 -25.60
N ASN A 94 16.71 -6.07 -24.69
CA ASN A 94 16.48 -7.48 -24.98
C ASN A 94 15.22 -7.63 -25.85
N ALA A 95 15.37 -8.14 -27.07
CA ALA A 95 14.28 -8.26 -28.03
C ALA A 95 13.12 -9.16 -27.56
N THR A 96 13.39 -10.12 -26.66
CA THR A 96 12.37 -11.01 -26.10
C THR A 96 11.53 -10.28 -25.07
N GLY A 97 12.14 -9.58 -24.12
CA GLY A 97 11.44 -8.96 -22.99
C GLY A 97 11.09 -7.48 -23.16
N ALA A 98 11.67 -6.77 -24.13
CA ALA A 98 11.38 -5.37 -24.42
C ALA A 98 10.29 -5.20 -25.51
N ILE A 99 9.54 -4.10 -25.44
CA ILE A 99 8.49 -3.73 -26.42
C ILE A 99 9.11 -3.10 -27.69
N GLY A 100 10.37 -2.68 -27.62
CA GLY A 100 11.12 -2.11 -28.74
C GLY A 100 12.61 -2.03 -28.44
N THR A 101 13.36 -1.38 -29.33
CA THR A 101 14.82 -1.22 -29.22
C THR A 101 15.25 0.11 -28.63
N SER A 102 14.31 1.04 -28.41
CA SER A 102 14.58 2.33 -27.78
C SER A 102 14.64 2.22 -26.25
N CYS A 103 15.48 3.05 -25.67
CA CYS A 103 15.65 3.22 -24.23
C CYS A 103 15.53 4.70 -23.86
N ASP A 104 15.31 4.97 -22.57
CA ASP A 104 15.28 6.33 -22.05
C ASP A 104 16.65 7.02 -22.22
N GLU A 105 16.64 8.23 -22.77
CA GLU A 105 17.86 8.97 -23.15
C GLU A 105 18.71 9.42 -21.94
N VAL A 106 18.20 9.31 -20.71
CA VAL A 106 18.91 9.71 -19.49
C VAL A 106 19.37 8.49 -18.71
N SER A 107 18.45 7.58 -18.38
CA SER A 107 18.71 6.40 -17.56
C SER A 107 19.17 5.18 -18.37
N GLY A 108 18.88 5.14 -19.67
CA GLY A 108 19.08 3.96 -20.52
C GLY A 108 18.10 2.82 -20.22
N GLN A 109 17.01 3.07 -19.49
CA GLN A 109 15.98 2.08 -19.17
C GLN A 109 15.16 1.74 -20.43
N CYS A 110 15.07 0.46 -20.76
CA CYS A 110 14.22 -0.05 -21.83
C CYS A 110 12.74 -0.16 -21.41
N SER A 111 11.84 -0.15 -22.40
CA SER A 111 10.41 -0.37 -22.15
C SER A 111 10.09 -1.87 -22.09
N CYS A 112 9.86 -2.39 -20.88
CA CYS A 112 9.68 -3.82 -20.65
C CYS A 112 8.23 -4.29 -20.85
N LYS A 113 8.10 -5.55 -21.27
CA LYS A 113 6.82 -6.29 -21.34
C LYS A 113 6.31 -6.66 -19.95
N LYS A 114 5.08 -7.20 -19.88
CA LYS A 114 4.43 -7.60 -18.62
C LYS A 114 5.26 -8.66 -17.87
N GLY A 115 5.39 -8.48 -16.56
CA GLY A 115 6.16 -9.35 -15.68
C GLY A 115 7.68 -9.28 -15.88
N VAL A 116 8.19 -8.37 -16.73
CA VAL A 116 9.64 -8.21 -17.02
C VAL A 116 10.15 -6.88 -16.48
N TYR A 117 11.36 -6.88 -15.93
CA TYR A 117 12.06 -5.69 -15.45
C TYR A 117 13.56 -5.75 -15.79
N GLY A 118 14.32 -4.80 -15.26
CA GLY A 118 15.73 -4.61 -15.54
C GLY A 118 15.96 -3.54 -16.61
N LYS A 119 17.17 -2.98 -16.65
CA LYS A 119 17.58 -1.96 -17.61
C LYS A 119 17.36 -2.40 -19.05
N GLN A 120 17.68 -3.67 -19.34
CA GLN A 120 17.59 -4.27 -20.68
C GLN A 120 16.29 -5.07 -20.89
N CYS A 121 15.43 -5.21 -19.87
CA CYS A 121 14.22 -6.03 -19.91
C CYS A 121 14.50 -7.53 -20.14
N ASP A 122 15.43 -8.08 -19.36
CA ASP A 122 15.91 -9.47 -19.44
C ASP A 122 15.66 -10.28 -18.16
N LEU A 123 14.98 -9.69 -17.17
CA LEU A 123 14.71 -10.32 -15.86
C LEU A 123 13.20 -10.40 -15.59
N CYS A 124 12.73 -11.48 -14.96
CA CYS A 124 11.34 -11.57 -14.48
C CYS A 124 11.17 -10.89 -13.12
N VAL A 125 10.15 -10.05 -13.00
CA VAL A 125 9.74 -9.43 -11.72
C VAL A 125 9.57 -10.51 -10.65
N PRO A 126 9.92 -10.25 -9.38
CA PRO A 126 9.61 -11.19 -8.29
C PRO A 126 8.15 -11.70 -8.34
N SER A 127 7.94 -12.96 -7.99
CA SER A 127 6.66 -13.68 -8.15
C SER A 127 6.22 -13.95 -9.61
N TYR A 128 7.06 -13.69 -10.61
CA TYR A 128 6.88 -14.11 -12.00
C TYR A 128 7.98 -15.08 -12.44
N PHE A 129 7.67 -15.93 -13.42
CA PHE A 129 8.55 -16.97 -13.96
C PHE A 129 8.34 -17.13 -15.48
N ASN A 130 9.15 -18.00 -16.10
CA ASN A 130 9.00 -18.38 -17.52
C ASN A 130 9.12 -17.19 -18.50
N PHE A 131 10.35 -16.71 -18.67
CA PHE A 131 10.68 -15.59 -19.56
C PHE A 131 10.49 -15.95 -21.05
N THR A 132 9.53 -15.29 -21.71
CA THR A 132 9.14 -15.55 -23.11
C THR A 132 8.91 -14.25 -23.88
N ASP A 133 8.60 -14.35 -25.17
CA ASP A 133 8.30 -13.21 -26.05
C ASP A 133 7.01 -12.45 -25.69
N VAL A 134 6.14 -13.03 -24.85
CA VAL A 134 4.97 -12.36 -24.28
C VAL A 134 5.26 -11.72 -22.90
N GLY A 135 6.46 -11.91 -22.35
CA GLY A 135 6.86 -11.46 -21.01
C GLY A 135 7.05 -12.63 -20.04
N CYS A 136 6.81 -12.41 -18.75
CA CYS A 136 6.83 -13.44 -17.71
C CYS A 136 5.42 -13.76 -17.19
N GLN A 137 5.24 -14.99 -16.72
CA GLN A 137 3.98 -15.51 -16.16
C GLN A 137 3.96 -15.38 -14.64
N PHE A 138 2.82 -15.05 -14.05
CA PHE A 138 2.70 -14.95 -12.60
C PHE A 138 2.67 -16.35 -11.95
N CYS A 139 3.38 -16.56 -10.84
CA CYS A 139 3.51 -17.88 -10.20
C CYS A 139 2.21 -18.38 -9.52
N HIS A 140 1.34 -17.45 -9.11
CA HIS A 140 0.10 -17.76 -8.41
C HIS A 140 0.23 -18.67 -7.16
N CYS A 141 1.24 -18.40 -6.33
CA CYS A 141 1.41 -19.07 -5.04
C CYS A 141 0.24 -18.77 -4.09
N ASN A 142 -0.16 -19.75 -3.30
CA ASN A 142 -1.23 -19.63 -2.31
C ASN A 142 -0.85 -18.60 -1.23
N GLU A 143 -1.77 -17.69 -0.94
CA GLU A 143 -1.55 -16.59 0.01
C GLU A 143 -1.23 -17.07 1.44
N TYR A 144 -1.86 -18.16 1.87
CA TYR A 144 -1.72 -18.69 3.23
C TYR A 144 -0.72 -19.84 3.33
N GLY A 145 -0.51 -20.56 2.22
CA GLY A 145 0.35 -21.74 2.16
C GLY A 145 1.79 -21.46 1.72
N ALA A 146 2.04 -20.38 0.99
CA ALA A 146 3.39 -20.01 0.55
C ALA A 146 4.08 -19.05 1.53
N VAL A 147 5.40 -19.16 1.59
CA VAL A 147 6.27 -18.28 2.36
C VAL A 147 6.30 -16.90 1.71
N ASP A 148 6.23 -15.87 2.55
CA ASP A 148 6.44 -14.49 2.14
C ASP A 148 7.93 -14.21 1.93
N ALA A 149 8.26 -13.57 0.81
CA ALA A 149 9.51 -12.87 0.60
C ALA A 149 9.46 -11.49 1.27
N VAL A 150 10.39 -10.61 0.90
CA VAL A 150 10.37 -9.20 1.31
C VAL A 150 9.06 -8.54 0.83
N ASP A 151 8.45 -7.70 1.67
CA ASP A 151 7.21 -6.94 1.37
C ASP A 151 5.93 -7.75 1.08
N ASN A 152 5.78 -8.95 1.66
CA ASN A 152 4.60 -9.84 1.48
C ASN A 152 4.41 -10.38 0.04
N GLU A 153 5.46 -10.39 -0.78
CA GLU A 153 5.44 -11.01 -2.10
C GLU A 153 5.71 -12.52 -1.98
N LYS A 154 4.99 -13.38 -2.71
CA LYS A 154 5.22 -14.83 -2.60
C LYS A 154 6.42 -15.28 -3.43
N LYS A 155 7.31 -16.05 -2.82
CA LYS A 155 8.51 -16.54 -3.49
C LYS A 155 8.21 -17.77 -4.35
N CYS A 156 8.71 -17.74 -5.57
CA CYS A 156 8.71 -18.87 -6.49
C CYS A 156 10.01 -18.92 -7.29
N ASP A 157 10.31 -20.09 -7.81
CA ASP A 157 11.41 -20.30 -8.74
C ASP A 157 11.13 -19.62 -10.10
N ASN A 158 12.09 -18.86 -10.62
CA ASN A 158 11.94 -18.00 -11.80
C ASN A 158 11.88 -18.77 -13.14
N VAL A 159 12.18 -20.07 -13.15
CA VAL A 159 12.08 -20.92 -14.34
C VAL A 159 10.88 -21.86 -14.26
N THR A 160 10.71 -22.54 -13.13
CA THR A 160 9.71 -23.58 -12.93
C THR A 160 8.39 -23.06 -12.36
N GLY A 161 8.39 -21.89 -11.73
CA GLY A 161 7.23 -21.32 -11.05
C GLY A 161 6.85 -22.03 -9.74
N LYS A 162 7.67 -22.99 -9.27
CA LYS A 162 7.41 -23.71 -8.03
C LYS A 162 7.53 -22.77 -6.83
N CYS A 163 6.47 -22.71 -6.03
CA CYS A 163 6.40 -21.86 -4.85
C CYS A 163 7.14 -22.47 -3.64
N GLU A 164 7.65 -21.61 -2.78
CA GLU A 164 8.25 -22.01 -1.50
C GLU A 164 7.15 -22.15 -0.44
N CYS A 165 6.86 -23.38 0.00
CA CYS A 165 5.72 -23.67 0.88
C CYS A 165 6.07 -23.57 2.36
N ARG A 166 5.10 -23.11 3.16
CA ARG A 166 5.17 -23.08 4.63
C ARG A 166 5.18 -24.50 5.20
N SER A 167 5.48 -24.59 6.50
CA SER A 167 5.51 -25.86 7.22
C SER A 167 4.20 -26.65 7.06
N ASN A 168 4.35 -27.94 6.76
CA ASN A 168 3.24 -28.88 6.56
C ASN A 168 2.31 -28.56 5.38
N VAL A 169 2.77 -27.76 4.42
CA VAL A 169 2.06 -27.44 3.18
C VAL A 169 2.80 -28.07 1.98
N ALA A 170 2.05 -28.49 0.98
CA ALA A 170 2.52 -29.12 -0.24
C ALA A 170 1.75 -28.61 -1.47
N GLY A 171 2.17 -29.07 -2.65
CA GLY A 171 1.68 -28.62 -3.95
C GLY A 171 2.70 -27.73 -4.68
N THR A 172 2.49 -27.49 -5.97
CA THR A 172 3.38 -26.61 -6.76
C THR A 172 3.14 -25.14 -6.43
N ARG A 173 1.94 -24.83 -5.94
CA ARG A 173 1.48 -23.48 -5.57
C ARG A 173 1.16 -23.40 -4.09
N CYS A 174 1.62 -24.38 -3.30
CA CYS A 174 1.41 -24.47 -1.85
C CYS A 174 -0.07 -24.47 -1.45
N GLU A 175 -0.88 -25.21 -2.20
CA GLU A 175 -2.34 -25.19 -2.13
C GLU A 175 -2.95 -26.30 -1.27
N GLN A 176 -2.15 -27.20 -0.69
CA GLN A 176 -2.63 -28.37 0.05
C GLN A 176 -1.85 -28.59 1.35
N CYS A 177 -2.51 -29.09 2.40
CA CYS A 177 -1.81 -29.59 3.57
C CYS A 177 -1.19 -30.96 3.32
N LEU A 178 -0.09 -31.27 4.01
CA LEU A 178 0.39 -32.65 4.11
C LEU A 178 -0.65 -33.53 4.84
N PRO A 179 -0.67 -34.86 4.59
CA PRO A 179 -1.54 -35.80 5.31
C PRO A 179 -1.34 -35.70 6.83
N GLY A 180 -2.45 -35.72 7.59
CA GLY A 180 -2.43 -35.54 9.05
C GLY A 180 -2.41 -34.08 9.53
N PHE A 181 -2.54 -33.12 8.60
CA PHE A 181 -2.62 -31.70 8.91
C PHE A 181 -3.83 -31.03 8.24
N PHE A 182 -4.31 -29.94 8.83
CA PHE A 182 -5.47 -29.17 8.38
C PHE A 182 -5.27 -27.66 8.59
N ASN A 183 -6.25 -26.85 8.18
CA ASN A 183 -6.29 -25.40 8.45
C ASN A 183 -5.14 -24.58 7.83
N ILE A 184 -4.93 -24.73 6.51
CA ILE A 184 -3.98 -23.91 5.74
C ILE A 184 -4.26 -22.40 5.84
N THR A 185 -5.53 -22.03 6.03
CA THR A 185 -6.02 -20.64 6.20
C THR A 185 -5.49 -19.95 7.46
N SER A 186 -4.82 -20.67 8.36
CA SER A 186 -4.13 -20.07 9.49
C SER A 186 -3.01 -19.11 9.08
N GLY A 187 -2.49 -19.23 7.84
CA GLY A 187 -1.38 -18.43 7.34
C GLY A 187 -0.01 -18.76 7.97
N LEU A 188 0.06 -19.71 8.90
CA LEU A 188 1.29 -20.17 9.56
C LEU A 188 1.76 -21.54 9.08
N GLY A 189 1.06 -22.13 8.11
CA GLY A 189 1.19 -23.52 7.70
C GLY A 189 0.00 -24.36 8.17
N CYS A 190 0.06 -25.68 7.98
CA CYS A 190 -1.02 -26.56 8.42
C CYS A 190 -0.78 -27.09 9.84
N GLN A 191 -1.87 -27.15 10.62
CA GLN A 191 -1.91 -27.61 12.01
C GLN A 191 -2.14 -29.12 12.07
N SER A 192 -1.55 -29.81 13.04
CA SER A 192 -1.72 -31.25 13.22
C SER A 192 -3.15 -31.58 13.65
N CYS A 193 -3.71 -32.67 13.13
CA CYS A 193 -5.04 -33.16 13.51
C CYS A 193 -5.15 -33.60 14.97
N GLU A 194 -4.06 -34.15 15.54
CA GLU A 194 -4.01 -34.70 16.90
C GLU A 194 -5.15 -35.67 17.22
N CYS A 195 -5.45 -36.59 16.29
CA CYS A 195 -6.46 -37.62 16.49
C CYS A 195 -6.06 -38.59 17.61
N ASN A 196 -6.98 -38.87 18.52
CA ASN A 196 -6.76 -39.81 19.61
C ASN A 196 -6.58 -41.22 19.05
N GLU A 197 -5.43 -41.85 19.30
CA GLU A 197 -5.10 -43.17 18.73
C GLU A 197 -6.06 -44.28 19.19
N LEU A 198 -6.64 -44.18 20.39
CA LEU A 198 -7.61 -45.14 20.91
C LEU A 198 -8.98 -44.94 20.25
N GLY A 199 -9.41 -43.69 20.12
CA GLY A 199 -10.76 -43.35 19.66
C GLY A 199 -10.90 -43.10 18.16
N SER A 200 -9.81 -42.93 17.41
CA SER A 200 -9.81 -42.69 15.97
C SER A 200 -9.34 -43.91 15.16
N THR A 201 -9.81 -44.03 13.92
CA THR A 201 -9.36 -45.10 13.00
C THR A 201 -7.99 -44.82 12.36
N GLY A 202 -7.45 -43.62 12.55
CA GLY A 202 -6.15 -43.19 12.03
C GLY A 202 -5.80 -41.76 12.47
N THR A 203 -4.68 -41.24 11.97
CA THR A 203 -4.18 -39.89 12.29
C THR A 203 -4.64 -38.81 11.29
N GLU A 204 -5.34 -39.22 10.24
CA GLU A 204 -5.89 -38.31 9.24
C GLU A 204 -7.21 -37.69 9.74
N CYS A 205 -7.39 -36.42 9.41
CA CYS A 205 -8.61 -35.70 9.67
C CYS A 205 -9.07 -34.96 8.42
N ASN A 206 -10.29 -34.44 8.48
CA ASN A 206 -10.79 -33.56 7.44
C ASN A 206 -9.91 -32.30 7.29
N ILE A 207 -9.42 -32.04 6.07
CA ILE A 207 -8.48 -30.96 5.75
C ILE A 207 -8.99 -29.53 6.05
N ALA A 208 -10.31 -29.33 6.15
CA ALA A 208 -10.92 -28.04 6.44
C ALA A 208 -11.36 -27.93 7.90
N THR A 209 -12.00 -28.97 8.45
CA THR A 209 -12.61 -28.91 9.79
C THR A 209 -11.72 -29.46 10.90
N GLY A 210 -10.71 -30.26 10.57
CA GLY A 210 -9.88 -30.96 11.55
C GLY A 210 -10.56 -32.19 12.18
N GLN A 211 -11.76 -32.57 11.74
CA GLN A 211 -12.50 -33.70 12.31
C GLN A 211 -11.80 -35.03 12.00
N CYS A 212 -11.39 -35.73 13.05
CA CYS A 212 -10.84 -37.08 12.98
C CYS A 212 -11.94 -38.12 12.69
N VAL A 213 -11.54 -39.24 12.09
CA VAL A 213 -12.46 -40.36 11.84
C VAL A 213 -12.57 -41.19 13.11
N CYS A 214 -13.71 -41.09 13.80
CA CYS A 214 -13.92 -41.76 15.09
C CYS A 214 -14.36 -43.21 14.94
N LYS A 215 -13.94 -44.06 15.87
CA LYS A 215 -14.38 -45.45 16.02
C LYS A 215 -15.83 -45.52 16.51
N SER A 216 -16.40 -46.72 16.48
CA SER A 216 -17.80 -46.97 16.88
C SER A 216 -18.08 -46.50 18.31
N GLY A 217 -19.14 -45.74 18.50
CA GLY A 217 -19.50 -45.20 19.81
C GLY A 217 -18.54 -44.14 20.35
N VAL A 218 -17.61 -43.60 19.55
CA VAL A 218 -16.69 -42.51 19.92
C VAL A 218 -17.08 -41.21 19.21
N ALA A 219 -16.91 -40.08 19.87
CA ALA A 219 -17.26 -38.75 19.40
C ALA A 219 -16.21 -37.70 19.84
N GLY A 220 -16.35 -36.48 19.30
CA GLY A 220 -15.42 -35.35 19.54
C GLY A 220 -14.54 -35.06 18.33
N LEU A 221 -13.96 -33.85 18.28
CA LEU A 221 -13.12 -33.41 17.15
C LEU A 221 -11.89 -34.30 16.98
N LYS A 222 -11.31 -34.70 18.11
CA LYS A 222 -10.14 -35.58 18.23
C LYS A 222 -10.52 -37.03 18.59
N CYS A 223 -11.81 -37.37 18.60
CA CYS A 223 -12.33 -38.68 19.02
C CYS A 223 -11.88 -39.09 20.43
N ASP A 224 -11.99 -38.17 21.39
CA ASP A 224 -11.49 -38.31 22.77
C ASP A 224 -12.59 -38.67 23.79
N LYS A 225 -13.85 -38.81 23.36
CA LYS A 225 -15.00 -39.07 24.26
C LYS A 225 -15.94 -40.13 23.70
N CYS A 226 -16.67 -40.83 24.55
CA CYS A 226 -17.75 -41.70 24.10
C CYS A 226 -18.95 -40.89 23.57
N ALA A 227 -19.59 -41.40 22.54
CA ALA A 227 -20.87 -40.93 22.04
C ALA A 227 -21.96 -41.10 23.11
N PRO A 228 -23.08 -40.35 23.02
CA PRO A 228 -24.21 -40.53 23.95
C PRO A 228 -24.64 -42.01 24.05
N ASN A 229 -25.00 -42.45 25.25
CA ASN A 229 -25.38 -43.84 25.57
C ASN A 229 -24.27 -44.88 25.37
N HIS A 230 -23.01 -44.45 25.32
CA HIS A 230 -21.86 -45.35 25.29
C HIS A 230 -20.89 -45.04 26.44
N TYR A 231 -20.21 -46.06 26.94
CA TYR A 231 -19.28 -45.95 28.06
C TYR A 231 -18.02 -46.80 27.84
N GLY A 232 -16.98 -46.51 28.64
CA GLY A 232 -15.78 -47.35 28.73
C GLY A 232 -14.98 -47.44 27.43
N MET A 233 -14.40 -46.32 26.98
CA MET A 233 -13.57 -46.26 25.77
C MET A 233 -12.40 -47.26 25.83
N ASN A 234 -12.27 -48.07 24.78
CA ASN A 234 -11.22 -49.07 24.59
C ASN A 234 -10.73 -49.09 23.14
N GLU A 235 -9.90 -50.08 22.76
CA GLU A 235 -9.35 -50.21 21.41
C GLU A 235 -10.42 -50.38 20.30
N ASP A 236 -11.60 -50.89 20.61
CA ASP A 236 -12.73 -51.11 19.68
C ASP A 236 -13.71 -49.93 19.61
N GLY A 237 -13.53 -48.91 20.47
CA GLY A 237 -14.43 -47.76 20.62
C GLY A 237 -15.11 -47.72 21.98
N CYS A 238 -16.39 -47.34 22.06
CA CYS A 238 -17.14 -47.37 23.31
C CYS A 238 -18.28 -48.38 23.27
N LYS A 239 -18.61 -48.96 24.43
CA LYS A 239 -19.68 -49.95 24.56
C LYS A 239 -21.02 -49.28 24.78
N GLU A 240 -22.07 -49.80 24.15
CA GLU A 240 -23.43 -49.32 24.39
C GLU A 240 -23.90 -49.65 25.82
N CYS A 241 -24.57 -48.69 26.45
CA CYS A 241 -25.13 -48.82 27.78
C CYS A 241 -26.36 -49.73 27.82
N GLN A 242 -26.63 -50.34 28.99
CA GLN A 242 -27.93 -50.98 29.22
C GLN A 242 -29.04 -49.95 29.45
N VAL A 243 -30.28 -50.32 29.12
CA VAL A 243 -31.45 -49.44 29.33
C VAL A 243 -31.69 -49.27 30.82
N CYS A 244 -31.67 -48.02 31.29
CA CYS A 244 -31.86 -47.72 32.70
C CYS A 244 -33.29 -48.04 33.18
N PRO A 245 -33.44 -48.50 34.45
CA PRO A 245 -34.71 -49.01 34.98
C PRO A 245 -35.77 -47.92 35.19
N ALA A 246 -35.36 -46.66 35.40
CA ALA A 246 -36.26 -45.51 35.46
C ALA A 246 -36.16 -44.68 34.18
N ALA A 247 -37.31 -44.22 33.66
CA ALA A 247 -37.39 -43.48 32.40
C ALA A 247 -36.60 -42.15 32.38
N GLY A 248 -36.26 -41.61 33.55
CA GLY A 248 -35.47 -40.39 33.71
C GLY A 248 -34.01 -40.60 34.10
N GLN A 249 -33.51 -41.84 34.22
CA GLN A 249 -32.11 -42.13 34.54
C GLN A 249 -31.24 -42.24 33.28
N VAL A 250 -29.97 -41.84 33.40
CA VAL A 250 -28.98 -41.96 32.32
C VAL A 250 -27.78 -42.78 32.74
N CYS A 251 -27.16 -43.40 31.73
CA CYS A 251 -25.95 -44.17 31.87
C CYS A 251 -24.71 -43.28 32.00
N ASP A 252 -23.88 -43.56 32.99
CA ASP A 252 -22.60 -42.92 33.21
C ASP A 252 -21.59 -43.28 32.10
N PRO A 253 -20.91 -42.29 31.47
CA PRO A 253 -20.02 -42.52 30.32
C PRO A 253 -18.69 -43.21 30.67
N ILE A 254 -18.37 -43.38 31.96
CA ILE A 254 -17.15 -44.03 32.43
C ILE A 254 -17.45 -45.48 32.83
N ASN A 255 -18.47 -45.70 33.67
CA ASN A 255 -18.69 -47.02 34.30
C ASN A 255 -20.00 -47.71 33.91
N GLY A 256 -20.92 -47.01 33.23
CA GLY A 256 -22.16 -47.59 32.74
C GLY A 256 -23.33 -47.56 33.73
N ASP A 257 -23.17 -46.94 34.90
CA ASP A 257 -24.18 -46.93 35.97
C ASP A 257 -25.37 -46.01 35.66
N CYS A 258 -26.57 -46.40 36.10
CA CYS A 258 -27.78 -45.58 35.96
C CYS A 258 -27.91 -44.58 37.10
N VAL A 259 -27.78 -43.30 36.77
CA VAL A 259 -27.84 -42.19 37.72
C VAL A 259 -28.98 -41.23 37.36
N CYS A 260 -29.56 -40.56 38.37
CA CYS A 260 -30.40 -39.40 38.06
C CYS A 260 -29.52 -38.34 37.40
N PRO A 261 -30.00 -37.75 36.29
CA PRO A 261 -29.34 -36.61 35.70
C PRO A 261 -29.17 -35.47 36.72
N PRO A 262 -28.08 -34.68 36.67
CA PRO A 262 -27.77 -33.66 37.67
C PRO A 262 -28.94 -32.70 38.01
N ASN A 263 -29.01 -32.27 39.28
CA ASN A 263 -29.97 -31.28 39.81
C ASN A 263 -31.47 -31.61 39.63
N THR A 264 -31.79 -32.87 39.33
CA THR A 264 -33.16 -33.37 39.33
C THR A 264 -33.50 -34.01 40.67
N VAL A 265 -34.79 -33.97 41.01
CA VAL A 265 -35.36 -34.58 42.21
C VAL A 265 -36.65 -35.30 41.84
N GLY A 266 -37.05 -36.24 42.70
CA GLY A 266 -38.19 -37.10 42.46
C GLY A 266 -37.74 -38.52 42.12
N ASP A 267 -38.62 -39.49 42.37
CA ASP A 267 -38.32 -40.92 42.19
C ASP A 267 -38.10 -41.30 40.71
N MET A 268 -38.55 -40.44 39.78
CA MET A 268 -38.32 -40.57 38.34
C MET A 268 -37.46 -39.42 37.79
N CYS A 269 -36.74 -38.71 38.65
CA CYS A 269 -35.90 -37.57 38.31
C CYS A 269 -36.67 -36.45 37.57
N GLU A 270 -37.97 -36.27 37.83
CA GLU A 270 -38.89 -35.52 36.96
C GLU A 270 -39.06 -34.03 37.27
N LYS A 271 -38.45 -33.54 38.36
CA LYS A 271 -38.52 -32.12 38.76
C LYS A 271 -37.12 -31.55 38.96
N CYS A 272 -36.98 -30.27 38.66
CA CYS A 272 -35.80 -29.54 39.08
C CYS A 272 -35.82 -29.26 40.58
N THR A 273 -34.63 -29.28 41.19
CA THR A 273 -34.40 -28.69 42.53
C THR A 273 -34.82 -27.20 42.57
N LYS A 274 -35.03 -26.65 43.77
CA LYS A 274 -35.23 -25.20 43.94
C LYS A 274 -33.94 -24.48 43.51
N ASN A 275 -34.07 -23.43 42.69
CA ASN A 275 -32.97 -22.75 41.99
C ASN A 275 -32.36 -23.57 40.83
N ALA A 276 -33.14 -24.43 40.18
CA ALA A 276 -32.76 -25.09 38.92
C ALA A 276 -33.88 -25.00 37.86
N TRP A 277 -33.50 -25.05 36.59
CA TRP A 277 -34.35 -24.83 35.41
C TRP A 277 -33.95 -25.78 34.26
N ASN A 278 -34.60 -25.67 33.09
CA ASN A 278 -34.33 -26.45 31.87
C ASN A 278 -34.40 -27.98 32.06
N TYR A 279 -35.51 -28.50 32.56
CA TYR A 279 -35.66 -29.95 32.74
C TYR A 279 -35.45 -30.72 31.42
N HIS A 280 -34.45 -31.61 31.41
CA HIS A 280 -34.19 -32.53 30.30
C HIS A 280 -34.03 -33.96 30.81
N HIS A 281 -34.83 -34.89 30.27
CA HIS A 281 -34.88 -36.28 30.71
C HIS A 281 -33.52 -37.02 30.66
N LEU A 282 -32.57 -36.61 29.81
CA LEU A 282 -31.20 -37.18 29.78
C LEU A 282 -30.12 -36.34 30.49
N LYS A 283 -30.33 -35.04 30.69
CA LYS A 283 -29.25 -34.12 31.13
C LYS A 283 -29.51 -33.52 32.50
N GLY A 284 -30.75 -33.60 32.97
CA GLY A 284 -31.19 -33.11 34.26
C GLY A 284 -31.66 -31.68 34.20
N CYS A 285 -31.42 -30.95 35.29
CA CYS A 285 -31.70 -29.53 35.37
C CYS A 285 -30.41 -28.75 35.54
N GLU A 286 -30.44 -27.49 35.12
CA GLU A 286 -29.32 -26.56 35.28
C GLU A 286 -29.60 -25.66 36.47
N LEU A 287 -28.61 -25.46 37.35
CA LEU A 287 -28.74 -24.49 38.45
C LEU A 287 -28.82 -23.07 37.89
N CYS A 288 -29.66 -22.23 38.52
CA CYS A 288 -29.79 -20.81 38.19
C CYS A 288 -28.48 -20.05 38.45
N ASP A 289 -27.82 -20.29 39.60
CA ASP A 289 -26.59 -19.62 40.05
C ASP A 289 -26.54 -18.09 39.79
N CYS A 290 -27.64 -17.37 40.02
CA CYS A 290 -27.65 -15.92 39.80
C CYS A 290 -26.62 -15.22 40.71
N SER A 291 -25.86 -14.30 40.14
CA SER A 291 -24.84 -13.48 40.81
C SER A 291 -25.43 -12.64 41.94
N GLY A 292 -24.91 -12.78 43.16
CA GLY A 292 -25.32 -11.94 44.30
C GLY A 292 -24.99 -10.44 44.14
N ILE A 293 -24.21 -10.08 43.11
CA ILE A 293 -23.77 -8.72 42.84
C ILE A 293 -24.59 -8.12 41.70
N GLY A 294 -24.57 -8.77 40.53
CA GLY A 294 -25.18 -8.26 39.31
C GLY A 294 -26.65 -8.66 39.11
N ALA A 295 -27.18 -9.63 39.85
CA ALA A 295 -28.60 -9.98 39.81
C ALA A 295 -29.41 -9.28 40.91
N ASP A 296 -30.70 -9.08 40.66
CA ASP A 296 -31.66 -8.58 41.65
C ASP A 296 -32.00 -9.64 42.72
N SER A 297 -31.95 -10.94 42.39
CA SER A 297 -32.22 -12.06 43.30
C SER A 297 -31.52 -13.36 42.85
N SER A 298 -31.52 -14.39 43.70
CA SER A 298 -30.99 -15.75 43.39
C SER A 298 -31.96 -16.63 42.60
N GLU A 299 -33.17 -16.14 42.33
CA GLU A 299 -34.21 -16.87 41.63
C GLU A 299 -34.17 -16.51 40.15
N CYS A 300 -34.09 -17.53 39.30
CA CYS A 300 -34.17 -17.36 37.86
C CYS A 300 -35.53 -17.76 37.32
N ASN A 301 -35.82 -17.35 36.09
CA ASN A 301 -37.05 -17.76 35.42
C ASN A 301 -37.09 -19.30 35.26
N PRO A 302 -38.15 -20.00 35.71
CA PRO A 302 -38.17 -21.47 35.73
C PRO A 302 -38.22 -22.14 34.34
N ILE A 303 -38.51 -21.37 33.28
CA ILE A 303 -38.63 -21.89 31.90
C ILE A 303 -37.33 -21.69 31.12
N ASN A 304 -36.74 -20.49 31.18
CA ASN A 304 -35.56 -20.13 30.39
C ASN A 304 -34.32 -19.82 31.24
N GLY A 305 -34.43 -19.93 32.57
CA GLY A 305 -33.33 -19.79 33.50
C GLY A 305 -32.77 -18.39 33.67
N GLN A 306 -33.34 -17.38 32.99
CA GLN A 306 -32.73 -16.07 32.95
C GLN A 306 -32.86 -15.38 34.32
N CYS A 307 -31.74 -15.00 34.92
CA CYS A 307 -31.68 -14.14 36.09
C CYS A 307 -31.97 -12.69 35.68
N LYS A 308 -32.53 -11.92 36.60
CA LYS A 308 -32.85 -10.51 36.37
C LYS A 308 -31.64 -9.63 36.70
N CYS A 309 -31.01 -9.06 35.68
CA CYS A 309 -29.75 -8.32 35.83
C CYS A 309 -29.96 -6.83 36.12
N LYS A 310 -29.06 -6.26 36.93
CA LYS A 310 -28.92 -4.82 37.16
C LYS A 310 -28.27 -4.15 35.94
N SER A 311 -28.44 -2.84 35.79
CA SER A 311 -27.83 -2.07 34.69
C SER A 311 -26.30 -2.18 34.69
N GLY A 312 -25.70 -2.38 33.52
CA GLY A 312 -24.26 -2.62 33.36
C GLY A 312 -23.84 -4.09 33.56
N TYR A 313 -24.78 -4.97 33.95
CA TYR A 313 -24.56 -6.41 34.08
C TYR A 313 -25.39 -7.16 33.05
N ILE A 314 -24.82 -8.22 32.50
CA ILE A 314 -25.46 -9.09 31.53
C ILE A 314 -25.13 -10.54 31.86
N GLY A 315 -25.69 -11.44 31.07
CA GLY A 315 -25.48 -12.87 31.16
C GLY A 315 -26.69 -13.54 31.77
N HIS A 316 -26.75 -14.85 31.57
CA HIS A 316 -27.84 -15.67 32.07
C HIS A 316 -27.92 -15.64 33.60
N LYS A 317 -26.76 -15.50 34.26
CA LYS A 317 -26.57 -15.41 35.70
C LYS A 317 -26.28 -14.00 36.23
N CYS A 318 -26.20 -12.98 35.35
CA CYS A 318 -25.82 -11.60 35.71
C CYS A 318 -24.45 -11.48 36.40
N ASP A 319 -23.54 -12.37 36.04
CA ASP A 319 -22.18 -12.52 36.55
C ASP A 319 -21.13 -11.89 35.63
N HIS A 320 -21.56 -11.25 34.54
CA HIS A 320 -20.68 -10.60 33.56
C HIS A 320 -21.08 -9.14 33.39
N CYS A 321 -20.11 -8.32 32.99
CA CYS A 321 -20.39 -6.95 32.58
C CYS A 321 -21.03 -6.93 31.18
N GLU A 322 -21.96 -5.99 30.98
CA GLU A 322 -22.57 -5.73 29.67
C GLU A 322 -21.50 -5.36 28.63
N ALA A 323 -21.77 -5.64 27.35
CA ALA A 323 -20.85 -5.29 26.27
C ALA A 323 -20.44 -3.81 26.36
N GLY A 324 -19.14 -3.52 26.28
CA GLY A 324 -18.60 -2.18 26.50
C GLY A 324 -18.29 -1.84 27.96
N TYR A 325 -18.43 -2.78 28.89
CA TYR A 325 -18.01 -2.65 30.29
C TYR A 325 -17.07 -3.80 30.71
N PHE A 326 -16.24 -3.58 31.72
CA PHE A 326 -15.26 -4.54 32.26
C PHE A 326 -15.14 -4.45 33.79
N ASN A 327 -14.27 -5.28 34.40
CA ASN A 327 -13.96 -5.26 35.84
C ASN A 327 -15.08 -5.73 36.79
N PHE A 328 -15.75 -6.85 36.49
CA PHE A 328 -16.67 -7.46 37.46
C PHE A 328 -15.93 -7.74 38.80
N PRO A 329 -16.45 -7.34 39.97
CA PRO A 329 -17.84 -7.00 40.26
C PRO A 329 -18.25 -5.53 40.10
N ASN A 330 -17.34 -4.62 39.74
CA ASN A 330 -17.63 -3.20 39.55
C ASN A 330 -17.54 -2.85 38.06
N CYS A 331 -18.62 -3.11 37.33
CA CYS A 331 -18.61 -2.93 35.87
C CYS A 331 -18.38 -1.47 35.46
N GLU A 332 -17.23 -1.18 34.85
CA GLU A 332 -16.79 0.14 34.38
C GLU A 332 -16.74 0.19 32.84
N PRO A 333 -17.00 1.33 32.19
CA PRO A 333 -17.03 1.42 30.73
C PRO A 333 -15.63 1.28 30.11
N CYS A 334 -15.52 0.52 29.02
CA CYS A 334 -14.27 0.26 28.31
C CYS A 334 -13.63 1.54 27.73
N ASN A 335 -14.41 2.43 27.10
CA ASN A 335 -13.94 3.67 26.46
C ASN A 335 -12.81 3.50 25.44
N CYS A 336 -12.84 2.44 24.63
CA CYS A 336 -11.86 2.26 23.54
C CYS A 336 -12.04 3.30 22.43
N ASP A 337 -10.94 3.76 21.82
CA ASP A 337 -10.97 4.60 20.63
C ASP A 337 -11.36 3.74 19.39
N PRO A 338 -12.49 4.03 18.72
CA PRO A 338 -12.92 3.28 17.55
C PRO A 338 -11.97 3.38 16.35
N ALA A 339 -11.10 4.40 16.30
CA ALA A 339 -10.12 4.55 15.24
C ALA A 339 -8.99 3.52 15.35
N GLY A 340 -8.60 3.19 16.59
CA GLY A 340 -7.50 2.28 16.88
C GLY A 340 -7.89 0.88 17.34
N THR A 341 -9.15 0.65 17.67
CA THR A 341 -9.66 -0.67 18.07
C THR A 341 -10.01 -1.52 16.84
N ASP A 342 -9.82 -2.84 16.95
CA ASP A 342 -10.21 -3.81 15.93
C ASP A 342 -11.72 -3.64 15.57
N PRO A 343 -12.06 -3.37 14.30
CA PRO A 343 -13.46 -3.17 13.89
C PRO A 343 -14.39 -4.33 14.21
N LEU A 344 -13.87 -5.56 14.35
CA LEU A 344 -14.66 -6.74 14.69
C LEU A 344 -15.11 -6.75 16.16
N GLU A 345 -14.42 -6.00 17.02
CA GLU A 345 -14.70 -5.90 18.45
C GLU A 345 -15.62 -4.72 18.80
N CYS A 346 -16.00 -3.91 17.80
CA CYS A 346 -16.82 -2.72 17.99
C CYS A 346 -18.15 -2.84 17.22
N ARG A 347 -19.26 -2.51 17.90
CA ARG A 347 -20.59 -2.38 17.28
C ARG A 347 -21.21 -1.06 17.74
N ASP A 348 -21.69 -0.26 16.79
CA ASP A 348 -22.34 1.03 17.05
C ASP A 348 -21.54 1.98 17.97
N ASN A 349 -20.21 2.03 17.77
CA ASN A 349 -19.21 2.78 18.57
C ASN A 349 -19.04 2.29 20.03
N LEU A 350 -19.62 1.15 20.39
CA LEU A 350 -19.35 0.46 21.66
C LEU A 350 -18.37 -0.69 21.39
N CYS A 351 -17.18 -0.62 22.01
CA CYS A 351 -16.10 -1.58 21.78
C CYS A 351 -15.90 -2.49 23.01
N LEU A 352 -15.61 -3.76 22.75
CA LEU A 352 -15.28 -4.75 23.77
C LEU A 352 -13.83 -4.56 24.27
N CYS A 353 -13.60 -4.89 25.54
CA CYS A 353 -12.27 -4.89 26.16
C CYS A 353 -12.11 -6.10 27.08
N SER A 354 -10.87 -6.41 27.48
CA SER A 354 -10.57 -7.49 28.42
C SER A 354 -11.15 -7.19 29.82
N ASN A 355 -11.10 -8.17 30.73
CA ASN A 355 -11.54 -7.98 32.11
C ASN A 355 -10.72 -6.93 32.88
N GLU A 356 -9.50 -6.64 32.40
CA GLU A 356 -8.60 -5.59 32.92
C GLU A 356 -8.83 -4.23 32.23
N GLY A 357 -9.73 -4.16 31.25
CA GLY A 357 -10.05 -2.90 30.54
C GLY A 357 -9.18 -2.63 29.32
N GLN A 358 -8.37 -3.61 28.89
CA GLN A 358 -7.50 -3.52 27.72
C GLN A 358 -8.31 -3.75 26.44
N CYS A 359 -8.35 -2.75 25.58
CA CYS A 359 -8.96 -2.83 24.26
C CYS A 359 -8.06 -3.61 23.29
N LYS A 360 -8.67 -4.33 22.35
CA LYS A 360 -7.93 -5.06 21.31
C LYS A 360 -7.58 -4.11 20.18
N CYS A 361 -6.33 -3.64 20.19
CA CYS A 361 -5.85 -2.63 19.26
C CYS A 361 -5.54 -3.23 17.88
N LYS A 362 -5.70 -2.40 16.85
CA LYS A 362 -5.18 -2.66 15.51
C LYS A 362 -3.65 -2.78 15.56
N LYS A 363 -3.07 -3.39 14.53
CA LYS A 363 -1.65 -3.78 14.49
C LYS A 363 -0.65 -2.69 14.91
N HIS A 364 -0.84 -1.45 14.46
CA HIS A 364 0.09 -0.34 14.70
C HIS A 364 -0.41 0.63 15.78
N VAL A 365 -1.21 0.13 16.71
CA VAL A 365 -1.86 0.93 17.75
C VAL A 365 -1.59 0.31 19.11
N THR A 366 -1.36 1.15 20.10
CA THR A 366 -1.05 0.78 21.48
C THR A 366 -1.86 1.62 22.47
N GLY A 367 -1.67 1.33 23.77
CA GLY A 367 -2.40 1.93 24.87
C GLY A 367 -3.59 1.07 25.30
N GLU A 368 -4.05 1.26 26.54
CA GLU A 368 -5.18 0.51 27.09
C GLU A 368 -6.47 0.77 26.31
N LYS A 369 -6.59 1.96 25.72
CA LYS A 369 -7.76 2.43 24.98
C LYS A 369 -7.55 2.49 23.47
N CYS A 370 -6.41 2.01 22.97
CA CYS A 370 -6.05 2.05 21.54
C CYS A 370 -6.08 3.46 20.93
N ASP A 371 -5.66 4.45 21.71
CA ASP A 371 -5.67 5.88 21.37
C ASP A 371 -4.29 6.40 20.93
N GLN A 372 -3.26 5.55 20.93
CA GLN A 372 -1.88 5.92 20.64
C GLN A 372 -1.29 5.03 19.55
N CYS A 373 -0.43 5.59 18.72
CA CYS A 373 0.35 4.81 17.76
C CYS A 373 1.48 4.06 18.46
N ASP A 374 1.78 2.84 18.01
CA ASP A 374 2.96 2.11 18.47
C ASP A 374 4.27 2.81 18.03
N ALA A 375 5.39 2.35 18.56
CA ALA A 375 6.69 2.89 18.16
C ALA A 375 6.89 2.69 16.64
N ASN A 376 7.45 3.70 15.96
CA ASN A 376 7.68 3.69 14.52
C ASN A 376 6.39 3.74 13.68
N SER A 377 5.28 4.27 14.20
CA SER A 377 4.10 4.60 13.41
C SER A 377 3.48 5.94 13.81
N PHE A 378 2.61 6.48 12.96
CA PHE A 378 2.00 7.79 13.13
C PHE A 378 0.60 7.87 12.49
N SER A 379 -0.14 8.92 12.81
CA SER A 379 -1.47 9.23 12.23
C SER A 379 -2.51 8.11 12.40
N LEU A 380 -3.15 8.09 13.57
CA LEU A 380 -4.28 7.21 13.87
C LEU A 380 -5.51 7.57 13.03
N GLU A 381 -6.01 6.62 12.23
CA GLU A 381 -7.18 6.80 11.36
C GLU A 381 -8.17 5.64 11.44
N LYS A 382 -9.46 5.95 11.56
CA LYS A 382 -10.53 4.93 11.56
C LYS A 382 -10.56 4.10 10.27
N THR A 383 -10.32 4.72 9.12
CA THR A 383 -10.30 4.06 7.80
C THR A 383 -9.03 3.26 7.55
N ASN A 384 -7.97 3.46 8.33
CA ASN A 384 -6.74 2.71 8.18
C ASN A 384 -6.92 1.32 8.84
N PRO A 385 -6.77 0.21 8.09
CA PRO A 385 -6.94 -1.14 8.63
C PRO A 385 -5.93 -1.47 9.73
N THR A 386 -4.73 -0.87 9.72
CA THR A 386 -3.72 -1.06 10.76
C THR A 386 -3.78 0.00 11.86
N GLY A 387 -4.68 0.97 11.74
CA GLY A 387 -4.90 2.06 12.69
C GLY A 387 -3.93 3.21 12.45
N CYS A 388 -2.66 3.01 12.79
CA CYS A 388 -1.59 3.95 12.43
C CYS A 388 -0.80 3.49 11.19
N THR A 389 -0.15 4.46 10.58
CA THR A 389 0.69 4.34 9.39
C THR A 389 2.14 4.18 9.83
N GLU A 390 2.81 3.09 9.44
CA GLU A 390 4.22 2.83 9.80
C GLU A 390 5.16 3.94 9.26
N CYS A 391 6.29 4.20 9.91
CA CYS A 391 7.31 5.11 9.38
C CYS A 391 8.04 4.43 8.23
N PHE A 392 8.04 5.05 7.05
CA PHE A 392 8.74 4.53 5.88
C PHE A 392 10.17 5.08 5.83
N CYS A 393 10.33 6.40 5.91
CA CYS A 393 11.62 7.11 6.03
C CYS A 393 12.74 6.60 5.11
N PHE A 394 12.37 6.02 3.96
CA PHE A 394 13.24 5.35 2.99
C PHE A 394 14.27 4.38 3.60
N ASN A 395 13.89 3.67 4.67
CA ASN A 395 14.76 2.78 5.46
C ASN A 395 16.04 3.47 6.00
N ARG A 396 16.01 4.79 6.21
CA ARG A 396 17.12 5.57 6.78
C ARG A 396 17.02 5.68 8.31
N THR A 397 15.81 5.79 8.80
CA THR A 397 15.42 5.78 10.21
C THR A 397 14.07 5.08 10.28
N ASN A 398 13.68 4.58 11.45
CA ASN A 398 12.34 4.05 11.68
C ASN A 398 11.50 4.99 12.56
N PHE A 399 12.07 6.15 12.96
CA PHE A 399 11.40 7.09 13.83
C PHE A 399 10.79 8.23 13.04
N CYS A 400 9.50 8.47 13.22
CA CYS A 400 8.79 9.60 12.64
C CYS A 400 7.80 10.16 13.66
N VAL A 401 7.48 11.45 13.52
CA VAL A 401 6.63 12.18 14.46
C VAL A 401 5.24 12.50 13.88
N PRO A 402 4.20 12.62 14.73
CA PRO A 402 2.87 13.03 14.30
C PRO A 402 2.87 14.38 13.56
N ASN A 403 2.04 14.45 12.53
CA ASN A 403 2.16 15.48 11.50
C ASN A 403 1.63 16.86 11.93
N SER A 404 2.45 17.90 11.82
CA SER A 404 2.03 19.32 11.91
C SER A 404 1.81 19.98 10.54
N LEU A 405 1.92 19.20 9.46
CA LEU A 405 1.71 19.66 8.10
C LEU A 405 0.23 19.69 7.76
N VAL A 406 -0.13 20.61 6.87
CA VAL A 406 -1.49 20.78 6.37
C VAL A 406 -1.51 20.65 4.85
N TRP A 407 -2.66 20.27 4.31
CA TRP A 407 -2.85 20.20 2.86
C TRP A 407 -2.93 21.59 2.24
N GLN A 408 -2.16 21.80 1.18
CA GLN A 408 -2.30 22.93 0.26
C GLN A 408 -2.51 22.42 -1.16
N GLN A 409 -3.35 23.10 -1.94
CA GLN A 409 -3.57 22.75 -3.35
C GLN A 409 -2.68 23.57 -4.27
N SER A 410 -1.92 22.87 -5.11
CA SER A 410 -1.21 23.45 -6.23
C SER A 410 -2.05 23.30 -7.50
N TYR A 411 -2.28 24.39 -8.24
CA TYR A 411 -3.14 24.43 -9.43
C TYR A 411 -2.36 24.61 -10.72
N THR A 412 -2.96 24.24 -11.84
CA THR A 412 -2.43 24.51 -13.19
C THR A 412 -3.47 25.18 -14.08
N PRO A 413 -3.05 25.94 -15.10
CA PRO A 413 -3.97 26.50 -16.09
C PRO A 413 -4.76 25.40 -16.83
N ASP A 414 -5.98 25.77 -17.22
CA ASP A 414 -6.82 24.98 -18.12
C ASP A 414 -6.18 24.84 -19.50
N ARG A 415 -6.47 23.72 -20.17
CA ARG A 415 -5.96 23.39 -21.50
C ARG A 415 -7.08 22.94 -22.41
N HIS A 416 -6.97 23.30 -23.69
CA HIS A 416 -7.99 23.00 -24.70
C HIS A 416 -7.34 22.66 -26.04
N VAL A 417 -7.80 21.58 -26.65
CA VAL A 417 -7.35 21.15 -27.98
C VAL A 417 -8.54 20.96 -28.89
N VAL A 418 -8.43 21.45 -30.12
CA VAL A 418 -9.39 21.23 -31.21
C VAL A 418 -8.75 20.32 -32.26
N PHE A 419 -9.51 19.37 -32.80
CA PHE A 419 -9.01 18.46 -33.83
C PHE A 419 -9.20 19.04 -35.23
N GLU A 420 -8.42 20.06 -35.58
CA GLU A 420 -8.51 20.79 -36.85
C GLU A 420 -7.14 21.17 -37.41
N ASP A 421 -7.04 21.52 -38.69
CA ASP A 421 -5.80 22.06 -39.24
C ASP A 421 -5.57 23.53 -38.81
N PRO A 422 -4.31 24.01 -38.72
CA PRO A 422 -3.05 23.29 -38.89
C PRO A 422 -2.69 22.44 -37.66
N PHE A 423 -2.28 21.19 -37.89
CA PHE A 423 -2.05 20.22 -36.82
C PHE A 423 -0.70 20.37 -36.11
N ILE A 424 -0.74 20.32 -34.78
CA ILE A 424 0.41 19.92 -33.95
C ILE A 424 0.27 18.43 -33.62
N TYR A 425 1.28 17.63 -33.96
CA TYR A 425 1.26 16.20 -33.71
C TYR A 425 1.63 15.87 -32.26
N PHE A 426 0.99 14.85 -31.71
CA PHE A 426 1.32 14.27 -30.41
C PHE A 426 2.64 13.50 -30.45
N ASP A 427 3.29 13.36 -29.31
CA ASP A 427 4.47 12.52 -29.14
C ASP A 427 4.08 11.08 -28.80
N ARG A 428 4.95 10.13 -29.13
CA ARG A 428 4.85 8.74 -28.66
C ARG A 428 5.88 8.52 -27.57
N LYS A 429 5.42 8.32 -26.34
CA LYS A 429 6.28 7.97 -25.19
C LYS A 429 5.52 6.99 -24.31
N GLU A 430 6.23 6.03 -23.71
CA GLU A 430 5.64 5.13 -22.71
C GLU A 430 4.44 4.32 -23.21
N ASP A 431 4.45 3.99 -24.52
CA ASP A 431 3.35 3.31 -25.20
C ASP A 431 2.02 4.09 -25.05
N CYS A 432 2.11 5.42 -25.11
CA CYS A 432 1.01 6.37 -25.03
C CYS A 432 1.16 7.49 -26.07
N HIS A 433 0.04 8.05 -26.50
CA HIS A 433 0.01 9.25 -27.34
C HIS A 433 -0.14 10.49 -26.47
N ILE A 434 0.86 11.37 -26.51
CA ILE A 434 1.02 12.45 -25.52
C ILE A 434 0.88 13.80 -26.21
N LEU A 435 -0.10 14.58 -25.76
CA LEU A 435 -0.31 15.95 -26.19
C LEU A 435 0.85 16.84 -25.74
N LYS A 436 1.02 17.98 -26.40
CA LYS A 436 2.06 18.94 -26.04
C LYS A 436 1.67 19.67 -24.75
N GLU A 437 2.66 19.98 -23.92
CA GLU A 437 2.44 20.77 -22.70
C GLU A 437 2.09 22.22 -23.05
N TYR A 438 2.74 22.78 -24.08
CA TYR A 438 2.54 24.13 -24.57
C TYR A 438 2.44 24.15 -26.12
N PRO A 439 1.70 25.11 -26.69
CA PRO A 439 0.88 26.12 -26.01
C PRO A 439 -0.37 25.52 -25.35
N LEU A 440 -1.04 26.24 -24.44
CA LEU A 440 -2.18 25.70 -23.67
C LEU A 440 -3.43 25.45 -24.53
N ASN A 441 -3.56 26.21 -25.62
CA ASN A 441 -4.66 26.11 -26.58
C ASN A 441 -4.08 25.95 -27.98
N TYR A 442 -4.42 24.87 -28.68
CA TYR A 442 -3.93 24.60 -30.04
C TYR A 442 -4.75 23.56 -30.79
N ASN A 443 -4.46 23.41 -32.08
CA ASN A 443 -5.09 22.39 -32.90
C ASN A 443 -4.21 21.13 -32.99
N SER A 444 -4.78 19.95 -32.71
CA SER A 444 -4.06 18.67 -32.67
C SER A 444 -4.56 17.70 -33.73
N TYR A 445 -3.70 16.77 -34.15
CA TYR A 445 -4.11 15.66 -35.00
C TYR A 445 -4.98 14.64 -34.21
N PRO A 446 -6.12 14.17 -34.75
CA PRO A 446 -6.97 13.17 -34.09
C PRO A 446 -6.32 11.77 -34.10
N THR A 447 -6.81 10.86 -33.26
CA THR A 447 -6.34 9.46 -33.21
C THR A 447 -7.54 8.51 -33.18
N ASN A 448 -7.43 7.40 -33.91
CA ASN A 448 -8.57 6.51 -34.15
C ASN A 448 -8.60 5.28 -33.22
N ASN A 449 -7.45 4.84 -32.70
CA ASN A 449 -7.31 3.52 -32.06
C ASN A 449 -6.68 3.53 -30.66
N ALA A 450 -6.19 4.67 -30.17
CA ALA A 450 -5.61 4.79 -28.84
C ALA A 450 -5.79 6.21 -28.30
N PRO A 451 -6.08 6.38 -27.00
CA PRO A 451 -6.40 7.69 -26.44
C PRO A 451 -5.20 8.63 -26.37
N LEU A 452 -5.51 9.92 -26.40
CA LEU A 452 -4.55 11.00 -26.15
C LEU A 452 -4.49 11.30 -24.67
N TYR A 453 -3.29 11.57 -24.18
CA TYR A 453 -3.02 11.94 -22.80
C TYR A 453 -2.42 13.33 -22.68
N TRP A 454 -2.83 14.06 -21.66
CA TRP A 454 -2.26 15.33 -21.26
C TRP A 454 -1.08 15.13 -20.30
N PRO A 455 0.13 15.63 -20.59
CA PRO A 455 1.20 15.68 -19.60
C PRO A 455 0.89 16.73 -18.54
N LEU A 456 0.94 16.39 -17.26
CA LEU A 456 0.89 17.40 -16.20
C LEU A 456 2.21 18.20 -16.17
N PRO A 457 2.14 19.51 -15.83
CA PRO A 457 3.28 20.39 -15.97
C PRO A 457 4.40 20.10 -14.98
N ARG A 458 5.59 20.65 -15.23
CA ARG A 458 6.79 20.44 -14.39
C ARG A 458 6.59 20.77 -12.91
N SER A 459 5.65 21.66 -12.57
CA SER A 459 5.29 21.97 -11.18
C SER A 459 4.63 20.80 -10.43
N PHE A 460 4.28 19.71 -11.11
CA PHE A 460 3.71 18.49 -10.53
C PHE A 460 4.73 17.34 -10.51
N LEU A 461 5.95 17.56 -11.02
CA LEU A 461 7.01 16.57 -11.19
C LEU A 461 8.14 16.77 -10.15
N GLY A 462 9.04 15.79 -10.05
CA GLY A 462 10.10 15.75 -9.04
C GLY A 462 9.65 15.06 -7.77
N ASP A 463 10.18 15.49 -6.62
CA ASP A 463 9.84 14.89 -5.33
C ASP A 463 8.44 15.33 -4.86
N ARG A 464 7.52 14.36 -4.81
CA ARG A 464 6.13 14.49 -4.38
C ARG A 464 5.79 13.51 -3.26
N THR A 465 6.78 13.10 -2.46
CA THR A 465 6.56 12.30 -1.23
C THR A 465 5.58 12.99 -0.28
N GLY A 466 5.66 14.31 -0.14
CA GLY A 466 4.69 15.13 0.63
C GLY A 466 3.27 15.20 0.05
N SER A 467 3.00 14.56 -1.09
CA SER A 467 1.64 14.39 -1.64
C SER A 467 1.05 13.00 -1.35
N TYR A 468 1.81 12.10 -0.69
CA TYR A 468 1.33 10.78 -0.33
C TYR A 468 0.06 10.88 0.52
N ASN A 469 -0.94 10.08 0.19
CA ASN A 469 -2.28 10.08 0.77
C ASN A 469 -3.16 11.31 0.41
N GLY A 470 -2.61 12.32 -0.25
CA GLY A 470 -3.34 13.45 -0.84
C GLY A 470 -4.08 13.06 -2.13
N PHE A 471 -4.59 14.06 -2.86
CA PHE A 471 -5.35 13.82 -4.09
C PHE A 471 -4.85 14.62 -5.30
N ILE A 472 -4.93 14.00 -6.46
CA ILE A 472 -4.94 14.67 -7.78
C ILE A 472 -6.40 14.85 -8.18
N ARG A 473 -6.78 16.08 -8.54
CA ARG A 473 -8.13 16.42 -9.02
C ARG A 473 -8.04 17.03 -10.40
N PHE A 474 -9.01 16.74 -11.24
CA PHE A 474 -9.13 17.33 -12.57
C PHE A 474 -10.54 17.12 -13.13
N ARG A 475 -10.89 17.90 -14.15
CA ARG A 475 -12.11 17.73 -14.94
C ARG A 475 -11.75 17.58 -16.41
N ILE A 476 -12.40 16.63 -17.09
CA ILE A 476 -12.21 16.39 -18.51
C ILE A 476 -13.51 16.63 -19.25
N TRP A 477 -13.44 17.36 -20.36
CA TRP A 477 -14.55 17.50 -21.31
C TRP A 477 -14.13 17.03 -22.70
N ASN A 478 -15.04 16.31 -23.35
CA ASN A 478 -14.96 15.88 -24.74
C ASN A 478 -16.24 16.41 -25.42
N ASP A 479 -16.09 17.21 -26.46
CA ASP A 479 -17.20 17.78 -27.21
C ASP A 479 -17.17 17.25 -28.65
N ASP A 480 -18.29 16.67 -29.09
CA ASP A 480 -18.55 16.23 -30.46
C ASP A 480 -19.23 17.40 -31.16
N ASN A 481 -18.41 18.29 -31.70
CA ASN A 481 -18.88 19.50 -32.35
C ASN A 481 -19.54 19.17 -33.69
N HIS A 482 -19.22 18.01 -34.27
CA HIS A 482 -19.86 17.52 -35.49
C HIS A 482 -21.35 17.24 -35.27
N ASN A 483 -21.69 16.49 -34.21
CA ASN A 483 -23.06 16.16 -33.82
C ASN A 483 -23.69 17.17 -32.84
N ARG A 484 -22.96 18.22 -32.45
CA ARG A 484 -23.36 19.26 -31.48
C ARG A 484 -23.70 18.68 -30.10
N VAL A 485 -22.94 17.70 -29.65
CA VAL A 485 -23.07 17.07 -28.34
C VAL A 485 -21.90 17.51 -27.47
N HIS A 486 -22.19 18.19 -26.37
CA HIS A 486 -21.18 18.62 -25.40
C HIS A 486 -21.07 17.64 -24.25
N GLN A 487 -19.88 17.54 -23.66
CA GLN A 487 -19.57 16.69 -22.50
C GLN A 487 -19.96 15.23 -22.71
N ILE A 488 -19.47 14.67 -23.82
CA ILE A 488 -19.69 13.26 -24.12
C ILE A 488 -19.13 12.39 -22.99
N ARG A 489 -19.95 11.43 -22.57
CA ARG A 489 -19.56 10.43 -21.59
C ARG A 489 -18.72 9.33 -22.25
N PRO A 490 -17.72 8.78 -21.54
CA PRO A 490 -17.04 7.60 -22.03
C PRO A 490 -18.00 6.42 -22.14
N ASP A 491 -17.82 5.62 -23.20
CA ASP A 491 -18.53 4.36 -23.34
C ASP A 491 -18.11 3.37 -22.23
N ALA A 492 -19.09 2.78 -21.55
CA ALA A 492 -18.85 1.93 -20.39
C ALA A 492 -18.08 0.64 -20.74
N ALA A 493 -18.25 0.10 -21.95
CA ALA A 493 -17.57 -1.11 -22.38
C ALA A 493 -16.07 -0.89 -22.63
N SER A 494 -15.70 0.30 -23.10
CA SER A 494 -14.33 0.65 -23.49
C SER A 494 -13.59 1.52 -22.47
N PHE A 495 -14.29 2.15 -21.51
CA PHE A 495 -13.68 3.06 -20.53
C PHE A 495 -12.53 2.40 -19.77
N ARG A 496 -12.72 1.16 -19.32
CA ARG A 496 -11.74 0.39 -18.52
C ARG A 496 -10.59 -0.22 -19.33
N LEU A 497 -10.59 -0.08 -20.67
CA LEU A 497 -9.49 -0.58 -21.51
C LEU A 497 -8.22 0.25 -21.39
N PHE A 498 -8.36 1.54 -21.02
CA PHE A 498 -7.23 2.45 -20.88
C PHE A 498 -7.31 3.20 -19.55
N PRO A 499 -6.17 3.39 -18.87
CA PRO A 499 -6.15 4.06 -17.58
C PRO A 499 -6.48 5.55 -17.70
N GLN A 500 -7.11 6.07 -16.67
CA GLN A 500 -7.47 7.48 -16.57
C GLN A 500 -6.26 8.34 -16.20
N VAL A 501 -5.39 7.81 -15.33
CA VAL A 501 -4.15 8.47 -14.93
C VAL A 501 -2.99 7.47 -14.99
N LEU A 502 -1.87 7.91 -15.53
CA LEU A 502 -0.59 7.20 -15.47
C LEU A 502 0.39 8.03 -14.64
N LEU A 503 1.12 7.38 -13.76
CA LEU A 503 2.19 7.97 -12.97
C LEU A 503 3.48 7.20 -13.25
N ILE A 504 4.51 7.93 -13.64
CA ILE A 504 5.83 7.37 -13.96
C ILE A 504 6.84 7.96 -13.00
N GLY A 505 7.46 7.10 -12.21
CA GLY A 505 8.40 7.48 -11.18
C GLY A 505 9.66 6.63 -11.21
N ASN A 506 10.80 7.25 -10.89
CA ASN A 506 12.09 6.57 -10.72
C ASN A 506 12.45 5.57 -11.85
N ASP A 507 12.28 6.03 -13.10
CA ASP A 507 12.68 5.40 -14.36
C ASP A 507 11.87 4.14 -14.74
N ARG A 508 11.72 3.16 -13.83
CA ARG A 508 11.03 1.88 -14.11
C ARG A 508 9.67 1.69 -13.45
N ILE A 509 9.26 2.52 -12.48
CA ILE A 509 7.97 2.36 -11.81
C ILE A 509 6.88 3.05 -12.64
N LYS A 510 5.93 2.26 -13.14
CA LYS A 510 4.80 2.71 -13.96
C LYS A 510 3.50 2.27 -13.31
N LEU A 511 2.79 3.24 -12.73
CA LEU A 511 1.52 3.03 -12.03
C LEU A 511 0.37 3.57 -12.88
N GLU A 512 -0.74 2.85 -12.88
CA GLU A 512 -1.95 3.21 -13.60
C GLU A 512 -3.16 3.24 -12.66
N HIS A 513 -4.05 4.21 -12.88
CA HIS A 513 -5.32 4.33 -12.16
C HIS A 513 -6.48 4.19 -13.13
N ILE A 514 -7.37 3.24 -12.85
CA ILE A 514 -8.62 3.02 -13.56
C ILE A 514 -9.76 3.26 -12.56
N PRO A 515 -10.60 4.29 -12.76
CA PRO A 515 -11.72 4.56 -11.86
C PRO A 515 -12.73 3.40 -11.85
N ASN A 516 -13.27 3.10 -10.67
CA ASN A 516 -14.32 2.08 -10.52
C ASN A 516 -15.62 2.50 -11.22
N GLU A 517 -15.94 3.79 -11.17
CA GLU A 517 -17.15 4.38 -11.72
C GLU A 517 -16.80 5.52 -12.70
N ILE A 518 -17.68 5.71 -13.68
CA ILE A 518 -17.58 6.81 -14.64
C ILE A 518 -18.19 8.05 -14.00
N SER A 519 -17.46 9.17 -14.02
CA SER A 519 -17.95 10.43 -13.47
C SER A 519 -18.99 11.08 -14.39
N ASP A 520 -20.14 11.46 -13.81
CA ASP A 520 -21.25 12.08 -14.54
C ASP A 520 -20.94 13.47 -15.11
N ASP A 521 -20.08 14.22 -14.43
CA ASP A 521 -19.68 15.60 -14.76
C ASP A 521 -18.21 15.71 -15.21
N GLY A 522 -17.57 14.56 -15.44
CA GLY A 522 -16.18 14.45 -15.87
C GLY A 522 -15.16 14.83 -14.81
N LYS A 523 -15.57 15.03 -13.54
CA LYS A 523 -14.64 15.30 -12.43
C LYS A 523 -14.10 14.01 -11.86
N TYR A 524 -12.79 13.97 -11.68
CA TYR A 524 -12.10 12.86 -11.02
C TYR A 524 -11.29 13.37 -9.84
N LYS A 525 -11.28 12.56 -8.79
CA LYS A 525 -10.50 12.77 -7.56
C LYS A 525 -9.76 11.47 -7.25
N VAL A 526 -8.47 11.44 -7.54
CA VAL A 526 -7.61 10.26 -7.45
C VAL A 526 -6.71 10.39 -6.23
N ARG A 527 -6.81 9.47 -5.27
CA ARG A 527 -5.97 9.47 -4.06
C ARG A 527 -4.58 8.89 -4.39
N LEU A 528 -3.53 9.54 -3.91
CA LEU A 528 -2.15 9.05 -3.98
C LEU A 528 -1.89 8.05 -2.84
N HIS A 529 -2.59 6.93 -2.88
CA HIS A 529 -2.50 5.85 -1.90
C HIS A 529 -2.50 4.52 -2.65
N GLU A 530 -1.66 3.56 -2.25
CA GLU A 530 -1.37 2.35 -3.02
C GLU A 530 -2.62 1.54 -3.39
N SER A 531 -3.65 1.55 -2.56
CA SER A 531 -4.96 0.91 -2.83
C SER A 531 -5.73 1.47 -4.05
N GLN A 532 -5.32 2.63 -4.59
CA GLN A 532 -5.94 3.23 -5.78
C GLN A 532 -5.16 2.96 -7.07
N TRP A 533 -3.96 2.37 -6.99
CA TRP A 533 -3.07 2.24 -8.13
C TRP A 533 -2.77 0.78 -8.42
N ARG A 534 -2.49 0.51 -9.69
CA ARG A 534 -2.04 -0.79 -10.17
C ARG A 534 -0.70 -0.63 -10.86
N ASN A 535 0.20 -1.59 -10.69
CA ASN A 535 1.43 -1.62 -11.46
C ASN A 535 1.15 -2.09 -12.90
N ARG A 536 1.58 -1.33 -13.91
CA ARG A 536 1.35 -1.66 -15.32
C ARG A 536 2.15 -2.89 -15.79
N ILE A 537 3.32 -3.13 -15.19
CA ILE A 537 4.21 -4.25 -15.51
C ILE A 537 3.80 -5.50 -14.73
N SER A 538 3.50 -5.37 -13.44
CA SER A 538 3.11 -6.48 -12.56
C SER A 538 1.67 -6.35 -12.03
N PRO A 539 0.66 -6.39 -12.91
CA PRO A 539 -0.72 -6.07 -12.58
C PRO A 539 -1.43 -7.05 -11.63
N GLN A 540 -0.83 -8.21 -11.35
CA GLN A 540 -1.34 -9.23 -10.42
C GLN A 540 -0.88 -8.98 -8.98
N LEU A 541 0.15 -8.15 -8.79
CA LEU A 541 0.66 -7.77 -7.48
C LEU A 541 0.01 -6.45 -7.05
N PRO A 542 -0.45 -6.34 -5.79
CA PRO A 542 -0.89 -5.06 -5.25
C PRO A 542 0.28 -4.08 -5.21
N VAL A 543 0.02 -2.81 -5.48
CA VAL A 543 1.04 -1.76 -5.26
C VAL A 543 1.30 -1.67 -3.76
N THR A 544 2.56 -1.64 -3.37
CA THR A 544 2.95 -1.44 -1.97
C THR A 544 3.17 0.04 -1.68
N ARG A 545 3.04 0.43 -0.42
CA ARG A 545 3.38 1.79 0.00
C ARG A 545 4.82 2.14 -0.36
N LYS A 546 5.78 1.21 -0.19
CA LYS A 546 7.16 1.38 -0.62
C LYS A 546 7.24 1.76 -2.10
N GLN A 547 6.59 1.00 -2.97
CA GLN A 547 6.62 1.25 -4.41
C GLN A 547 6.02 2.63 -4.77
N LEU A 548 4.91 3.02 -4.13
CA LEU A 548 4.32 4.34 -4.36
C LEU A 548 5.20 5.48 -3.82
N MET A 549 5.76 5.35 -2.62
CA MET A 549 6.67 6.34 -2.04
C MET A 549 7.94 6.50 -2.87
N VAL A 550 8.52 5.41 -3.37
CA VAL A 550 9.64 5.45 -4.31
C VAL A 550 9.21 6.13 -5.60
N ALA A 551 8.05 5.81 -6.18
CA ALA A 551 7.58 6.50 -7.39
C ALA A 551 7.41 8.02 -7.16
N LEU A 552 6.89 8.42 -6.00
CA LEU A 552 6.68 9.82 -5.61
C LEU A 552 8.00 10.57 -5.35
N GLN A 553 9.07 9.90 -4.93
CA GLN A 553 10.36 10.58 -4.69
C GLN A 553 10.95 11.23 -5.94
N LYS A 554 10.69 10.68 -7.13
CA LYS A 554 11.10 11.25 -8.42
C LYS A 554 10.02 10.97 -9.46
N VAL A 555 8.95 11.77 -9.42
CA VAL A 555 7.91 11.74 -10.47
C VAL A 555 8.46 12.35 -11.75
N GLN A 556 8.54 11.55 -12.81
CA GLN A 556 9.01 11.98 -14.12
C GLN A 556 7.88 12.41 -15.04
N ALA A 557 6.71 11.79 -14.88
CA ALA A 557 5.53 12.19 -15.62
C ALA A 557 4.25 11.78 -14.89
N ILE A 558 3.22 12.61 -15.03
CA ILE A 558 1.83 12.24 -14.76
C ILE A 558 1.05 12.52 -16.03
N TYR A 559 0.35 11.53 -16.54
CA TYR A 559 -0.47 11.65 -17.74
C TYR A 559 -1.93 11.45 -17.42
N VAL A 560 -2.79 12.38 -17.87
CA VAL A 560 -4.24 12.32 -17.67
C VAL A 560 -4.92 12.06 -19.02
N ARG A 561 -5.74 11.01 -19.12
CA ARG A 561 -6.44 10.66 -20.36
C ARG A 561 -7.37 11.80 -20.78
N GLY A 562 -7.16 12.32 -21.99
CA GLY A 562 -7.94 13.43 -22.56
C GLY A 562 -9.11 12.98 -23.43
N THR A 563 -8.93 11.91 -24.21
CA THR A 563 -9.97 11.41 -25.15
C THR A 563 -10.64 10.14 -24.65
N TYR A 564 -11.97 10.10 -24.75
CA TYR A 564 -12.76 8.91 -24.42
C TYR A 564 -13.17 8.11 -25.63
N ASN A 565 -13.70 8.79 -26.65
CA ASN A 565 -14.26 8.18 -27.84
C ASN A 565 -13.41 8.52 -29.07
N HIS A 566 -13.80 7.99 -30.23
CA HIS A 566 -13.20 8.36 -31.50
C HIS A 566 -13.46 9.84 -31.79
N MET A 567 -12.42 10.58 -32.19
CA MET A 567 -12.50 12.02 -32.43
C MET A 567 -12.60 12.31 -33.92
N TYR A 568 -13.56 13.13 -34.33
CA TYR A 568 -13.72 13.64 -35.68
C TYR A 568 -13.12 15.03 -35.83
N ARG A 569 -12.96 15.47 -37.08
CA ARG A 569 -12.47 16.82 -37.36
C ARG A 569 -13.44 17.86 -36.79
N GLY A 570 -12.92 18.83 -36.06
CA GLY A 570 -13.70 19.89 -35.41
C GLY A 570 -14.10 19.59 -33.97
N ASP A 571 -13.99 18.34 -33.51
CA ASP A 571 -14.22 17.98 -32.11
C ASP A 571 -13.17 18.63 -31.20
N SER A 572 -13.46 18.73 -29.90
CA SER A 572 -12.53 19.32 -28.95
C SER A 572 -12.49 18.60 -27.61
N ILE A 573 -11.35 18.76 -26.91
CA ILE A 573 -11.14 18.27 -25.55
C ILE A 573 -10.61 19.36 -24.66
N SER A 574 -11.03 19.35 -23.40
CA SER A 574 -10.51 20.23 -22.35
C SER A 574 -10.03 19.45 -21.14
N LEU A 575 -8.96 19.94 -20.52
CA LEU A 575 -8.53 19.56 -19.18
C LEU A 575 -8.61 20.80 -18.29
N ARG A 576 -9.42 20.73 -17.22
CA ARG A 576 -9.73 21.87 -16.35
C ARG A 576 -9.60 21.53 -14.87
N ASP A 577 -9.53 22.56 -14.02
CA ASP A 577 -9.52 22.44 -12.55
C ASP A 577 -8.44 21.49 -12.01
N VAL A 578 -7.29 21.40 -12.69
CA VAL A 578 -6.23 20.47 -12.30
C VAL A 578 -5.57 20.95 -11.02
N SER A 579 -5.59 20.11 -10.00
CA SER A 579 -4.90 20.38 -8.73
C SER A 579 -4.26 19.14 -8.13
N LEU A 580 -3.20 19.36 -7.34
CA LEU A 580 -2.50 18.36 -6.55
C LEU A 580 -2.39 18.84 -5.11
N ASP A 581 -2.76 17.99 -4.16
CA ASP A 581 -2.50 18.24 -2.74
C ASP A 581 -1.00 18.06 -2.45
N ILE A 582 -0.39 19.08 -1.84
CA ILE A 582 0.99 19.08 -1.33
C ILE A 582 0.97 19.40 0.16
N SER A 583 1.81 18.73 0.95
CA SER A 583 1.97 19.05 2.37
C SER A 583 2.87 20.26 2.56
N VAL A 584 2.44 21.19 3.42
CA VAL A 584 3.25 22.35 3.82
C VAL A 584 3.25 22.53 5.33
N GLY A 585 4.33 23.11 5.86
CA GLY A 585 4.40 23.51 7.27
C GLY A 585 3.32 24.54 7.61
N ASN A 586 2.80 24.50 8.84
CA ASN A 586 1.77 25.42 9.33
C ASN A 586 2.10 26.89 8.99
N VAL A 587 1.42 27.42 7.98
CA VAL A 587 1.42 28.84 7.66
C VAL A 587 0.48 29.51 8.66
N LYS A 588 0.95 30.57 9.32
CA LYS A 588 0.22 31.33 10.37
C LYS A 588 -1.06 32.03 9.88
N ASP A 589 -1.53 31.77 8.66
CA ASP A 589 -2.71 32.41 8.08
C ASP A 589 -3.93 31.49 8.12
N GLY A 590 -4.74 31.70 9.17
CA GLY A 590 -6.21 31.70 9.27
C GLY A 590 -7.14 30.94 8.31
N GLY A 591 -6.68 29.94 7.55
CA GLY A 591 -7.53 29.07 6.73
C GLY A 591 -7.86 27.76 7.45
N ASN A 592 -9.06 27.21 7.21
CA ASN A 592 -9.46 25.85 7.61
C ASN A 592 -8.65 24.78 6.83
N ALA A 593 -7.33 24.77 6.97
CA ALA A 593 -6.46 23.80 6.34
C ALA A 593 -6.53 22.48 7.12
N SER A 594 -6.89 21.40 6.43
CA SER A 594 -6.94 20.06 7.04
C SER A 594 -5.53 19.48 7.18
N THR A 595 -5.32 18.71 8.24
CA THR A 595 -4.06 18.00 8.50
C THR A 595 -3.69 17.10 7.32
N ALA A 596 -2.41 17.07 6.95
CA ALA A 596 -1.89 16.24 5.87
C ALA A 596 -1.72 14.77 6.31
N ILE A 597 -2.83 14.08 6.55
CA ILE A 597 -2.79 12.73 7.14
C ILE A 597 -2.06 11.74 6.22
N GLY A 598 -1.21 10.89 6.78
CA GLY A 598 -0.43 9.89 6.05
C GLY A 598 0.92 10.39 5.52
N VAL A 599 1.18 11.70 5.55
CA VAL A 599 2.51 12.26 5.25
C VAL A 599 3.38 12.18 6.50
N GLU A 600 4.49 11.44 6.40
CA GLU A 600 5.42 11.26 7.50
C GLU A 600 6.35 12.46 7.66
N LYS A 601 6.82 12.65 8.89
CA LYS A 601 7.95 13.52 9.19
C LYS A 601 8.96 12.74 10.03
N CYS A 602 10.01 12.27 9.37
CA CYS A 602 11.06 11.47 9.98
C CYS A 602 11.88 12.31 10.96
N ALA A 603 12.10 11.76 12.14
CA ALA A 603 12.98 12.33 13.14
C ALA A 603 14.41 11.86 12.89
N ASP A 604 15.36 12.77 13.09
CA ASP A 604 16.80 12.47 13.11
C ASP A 604 17.30 11.75 11.84
N CYS A 605 17.10 12.37 10.67
CA CYS A 605 17.69 11.87 9.44
C CYS A 605 19.21 11.68 9.61
N PRO A 606 19.77 10.52 9.24
CA PRO A 606 21.21 10.27 9.33
C PRO A 606 22.02 11.33 8.58
N GLU A 607 23.28 11.49 8.97
CA GLU A 607 24.19 12.45 8.35
C GLU A 607 24.21 12.30 6.82
N GLY A 608 24.07 13.43 6.12
CA GLY A 608 23.99 13.48 4.67
C GLY A 608 22.59 13.28 4.08
N TYR A 609 21.54 13.04 4.88
CA TYR A 609 20.15 12.93 4.40
C TYR A 609 19.26 14.07 4.92
N ALA A 610 18.28 14.45 4.10
CA ALA A 610 17.32 15.52 4.36
C ALA A 610 15.97 15.26 3.67
N GLY A 611 15.00 16.16 3.91
CA GLY A 611 13.61 16.03 3.50
C GLY A 611 12.75 15.39 4.59
N ASP A 612 11.43 15.59 4.50
CA ASP A 612 10.49 15.11 5.54
C ASP A 612 10.48 13.57 5.68
N SER A 613 10.87 12.84 4.63
CA SER A 613 11.02 11.38 4.63
C SER A 613 12.48 10.91 4.64
N CYS A 614 13.47 11.78 4.90
CA CYS A 614 14.91 11.51 4.72
C CYS A 614 15.28 11.02 3.30
N GLN A 615 14.49 11.44 2.30
CA GLN A 615 14.52 10.92 0.95
C GLN A 615 15.56 11.62 0.05
N ASN A 616 16.08 12.77 0.45
CA ASN A 616 16.99 13.62 -0.32
C ASN A 616 18.37 13.71 0.32
N PRO A 617 19.44 13.98 -0.45
CA PRO A 617 20.71 14.39 0.11
C PRO A 617 20.56 15.70 0.90
N ALA A 618 21.27 15.80 2.03
CA ALA A 618 21.43 17.04 2.76
C ALA A 618 22.29 18.05 2.00
N GLU A 619 22.28 19.30 2.46
CA GLU A 619 23.16 20.34 1.92
C GLU A 619 24.64 19.91 2.01
N GLY A 620 25.39 20.09 0.91
CA GLY A 620 26.77 19.61 0.78
C GLY A 620 26.91 18.14 0.34
N TYR A 621 25.80 17.41 0.19
CA TYR A 621 25.78 16.02 -0.26
C TYR A 621 25.05 15.84 -1.59
N CYS A 622 25.47 14.83 -2.34
CA CYS A 622 25.01 14.50 -3.68
C CYS A 622 24.47 13.06 -3.69
N ARG A 623 23.43 12.82 -4.51
CA ARG A 623 22.86 11.48 -4.69
C ARG A 623 23.75 10.65 -5.61
N LYS A 624 24.18 9.47 -5.15
CA LYS A 624 24.80 8.43 -5.99
C LYS A 624 23.90 7.20 -6.04
N ARG A 625 23.94 6.49 -7.17
CA ARG A 625 23.24 5.21 -7.35
C ARG A 625 24.26 4.11 -7.62
N HIS A 626 23.94 2.88 -7.23
CA HIS A 626 24.74 1.75 -7.67
C HIS A 626 24.70 1.63 -9.19
N PRO A 627 25.80 1.26 -9.88
CA PRO A 627 25.85 1.22 -11.35
C PRO A 627 24.81 0.31 -12.02
N ASP A 628 24.21 -0.61 -11.25
CA ASP A 628 23.25 -1.62 -11.71
C ASP A 628 21.87 -1.49 -11.01
N TYR A 629 21.55 -0.31 -10.48
CA TYR A 629 20.36 -0.07 -9.67
C TYR A 629 19.03 -0.41 -10.38
N LEU A 630 18.98 -0.30 -11.71
CA LEU A 630 17.80 -0.63 -12.53
C LEU A 630 17.51 -2.14 -12.61
N ASN A 631 18.52 -2.99 -12.36
CA ASN A 631 18.39 -4.44 -12.33
C ASN A 631 18.11 -4.99 -10.93
N ASN A 632 18.13 -4.14 -9.90
CA ASN A 632 17.84 -4.57 -8.54
C ASN A 632 16.33 -4.79 -8.36
N PRO A 633 15.89 -5.95 -7.82
CA PRO A 633 14.47 -6.23 -7.57
C PRO A 633 13.86 -5.34 -6.49
N ASP A 634 14.66 -4.83 -5.54
CA ASP A 634 14.18 -3.91 -4.51
C ASP A 634 14.13 -2.47 -5.06
N ASP A 635 12.92 -1.93 -5.16
CA ASP A 635 12.66 -0.57 -5.63
C ASP A 635 13.40 0.51 -4.81
N ILE A 636 13.81 0.24 -3.56
CA ILE A 636 14.61 1.21 -2.76
C ILE A 636 15.95 1.54 -3.42
N ALA A 637 16.51 0.63 -4.23
CA ALA A 637 17.77 0.85 -4.93
C ALA A 637 17.69 2.02 -5.93
N LEU A 638 16.50 2.35 -6.43
CA LEU A 638 16.25 3.46 -7.37
C LEU A 638 16.54 4.84 -6.74
N ILE A 639 16.38 4.93 -5.42
CA ILE A 639 16.63 6.13 -4.63
C ILE A 639 18.14 6.39 -4.55
N GLY A 640 18.97 5.35 -4.46
CA GLY A 640 20.40 5.50 -4.24
C GLY A 640 20.74 5.94 -2.82
N PHE A 641 21.95 6.47 -2.62
CA PHE A 641 22.49 6.88 -1.33
C PHE A 641 23.13 8.27 -1.41
N SER A 642 23.29 8.91 -0.26
CA SER A 642 23.90 10.22 -0.13
C SER A 642 25.41 10.12 0.11
N THR A 643 26.20 11.00 -0.50
CA THR A 643 27.65 11.10 -0.30
C THR A 643 28.07 12.57 -0.37
N PRO A 644 29.14 13.02 0.31
CA PRO A 644 29.64 14.39 0.15
C PRO A 644 29.88 14.72 -1.32
N CYS A 645 29.40 15.87 -1.77
CA CYS A 645 29.68 16.34 -3.12
C CYS A 645 31.19 16.64 -3.23
N ALA A 646 31.82 16.17 -4.31
CA ALA A 646 33.17 16.59 -4.65
C ALA A 646 33.11 17.95 -5.35
N CYS A 647 32.82 19.00 -4.59
CA CYS A 647 32.98 20.37 -5.05
C CYS A 647 34.46 20.76 -4.87
N ASN A 648 35.10 21.30 -5.90
CA ASN A 648 36.39 21.96 -5.70
C ASN A 648 36.11 23.24 -4.89
N GLU A 649 36.75 23.36 -3.72
CA GLU A 649 36.78 24.60 -2.94
C GLU A 649 37.51 25.72 -3.68
#